data_AF-A0A6G3SBN6-F1
#
_entry.id   AF-A0A6G3SBN6-F1
#
_cell.length_a   1.000
_cell.length_b   1.000
_cell.length_c   1.000
_cell.angle_alpha   90.00
_cell.angle_beta   90.00
_cell.angle_gamma   90.00
#
_symmetry.space_group_name_H-M   'P 1'
#
loop_
_entity.id
_entity.type
_entity.pdbx_description
1 polymer ?
#
loop_
_entity_poly.entity_id
_entity_poly.type
_entity_poly.pdbx_seq_one_letter_code
_entity_poly.pdbx_strand_id
1 'polypeptide(L)'
;MPRVLVLTDRGREHRLPDPPEGTRLIRVAPGDEAAHLSGGPDGDHLYWLDLRREVTVEAELAFAKALQACRTPSTILGVTHEDDPAEVRARAGFLHGLAEENPHIRTVQVRRSGPGDAFADGWAPLLDELRAARGPLTEVQWSPGTRRTRELTEIGLADRDVRLRTRGTYLLTGGLGKVGRAIAELLTERYDATVVAVGRSAPDDAQRQWIASRPGLHYEQTDIVSAARTRDLIETIRERFGGLDGVIHSAGVVKDALVQNKSADDAEAVLAPKVRGTLNLDRYTAGLRLDFFCVFSSISSVMGNSGQSDYIAANRFLDEFAAERARRVAQGERSGLSLSVNWPLWLDAEDERREQYQALAAFLRGQFGMEPLSSQRGAELFLDLLDKLPDTCHQVVPCVGDAERMRQRLLPATTAPAPATAAPAAQRPAADSGATLEDIGERLVELVRAQTGLRPQDIPVDRTWGDLGYDSVMLSHLARDLGPQFGVETPPNALFKYSSITTLSAYLRDQGVPARDAQAVAAAPPIPAAVTEDPSPGRGKYAVIGMSGIMPGGEDLADFWQLLVENGSAVRPVTRWKDRDTPYFAGTIDAFDAFDHSFFGVSAREAMLMDPQHRIFLQNAYNALLDAGYAPGTLRDVGVFAGVQFSEYQTALQHSEDRAHPYTVTGNAHAMLANRVSHLLDFTGPSQTVDTACSSGLVALNRGVLSLAAGECDVALVGAVSVLVDPAATDAASKLGVLSPDFRCATFDKDANGYVRAEGVGCVVVKRLDDARRDGDAVLAVIEAVAENHDGRSNSLTAPNPEAQVALLRRAYTPELAARVSHIEAHGTGTNLGDPIEISALRTAFETLAPGREPGSITLGAVKTNVGHLEPAAGMAGLLKLLLCLRHGRLPANVNFKERNPLVELAGSPFRLLLENEAWERGTPRVAGVSSFGFGGSNAHVVLSEAPPAPPARGVARPHWIVPLSARSAASLTRMRDSLLQWLRGPEGRRADLADLAHTLAAGRDHFEYRTAWIVADTEELARRLEEARPGDVAKVRLQRLTTHPVTLPPAADPGHRAALEDLRDRYVQGEEFAWQSMFEDGQFGRLHLPGYAFEQNRFWFE
;
A
#
# COMPACT_ATOMS: atom_id res chain seq x y z
N MET A 1 -42.95 26.40 1.60
CA MET A 1 -42.84 26.31 3.06
C MET A 1 -42.05 25.06 3.39
N PRO A 2 -41.02 25.13 4.27
CA PRO A 2 -40.40 23.93 4.80
C PRO A 2 -41.47 23.14 5.56
N ARG A 3 -41.61 21.85 5.23
CA ARG A 3 -42.57 20.99 5.94
C ARG A 3 -41.98 20.67 7.31
N VAL A 4 -42.55 21.29 8.33
CA VAL A 4 -42.35 20.96 9.74
C VAL A 4 -42.30 19.45 9.92
N LEU A 5 -41.18 18.94 10.44
CA LEU A 5 -41.05 17.52 10.71
C LEU A 5 -41.68 17.18 12.05
N VAL A 6 -42.63 16.26 11.95
CA VAL A 6 -43.35 15.67 13.08
C VAL A 6 -42.67 14.35 13.43
N LEU A 7 -42.09 14.30 14.63
CA LEU A 7 -41.74 13.06 15.29
C LEU A 7 -43.02 12.42 15.82
N THR A 8 -43.13 11.10 15.72
CA THR A 8 -44.15 10.33 16.44
C THR A 8 -43.49 9.57 17.58
N ASP A 9 -43.44 10.15 18.79
CA ASP A 9 -43.05 9.42 20.00
C ASP A 9 -44.32 8.84 20.66
N ARG A 10 -44.41 7.51 20.80
CA ARG A 10 -45.58 6.79 21.32
C ARG A 10 -46.92 7.24 20.70
N GLY A 11 -46.90 7.61 19.41
CA GLY A 11 -48.08 8.12 18.68
C GLY A 11 -48.43 9.59 18.92
N ARG A 12 -47.58 10.38 19.60
CA ARG A 12 -47.75 11.84 19.73
C ARG A 12 -46.91 12.58 18.71
N GLU A 13 -47.52 13.58 18.08
CA GLU A 13 -46.87 14.48 17.13
C GLU A 13 -46.05 15.57 17.85
N HIS A 14 -44.72 15.49 17.77
CA HIS A 14 -43.82 16.54 18.27
C HIS A 14 -43.25 17.32 17.08
N ARG A 15 -43.51 18.64 17.06
CA ARG A 15 -42.93 19.59 16.09
C ARG A 15 -41.45 19.80 16.43
N LEU A 16 -40.56 19.31 15.57
CA LEU A 16 -39.14 19.69 15.63
C LEU A 16 -38.99 21.22 15.46
N PRO A 17 -37.94 21.83 16.03
CA PRO A 17 -37.59 23.21 15.70
C PRO A 17 -37.31 23.30 14.19
N ASP A 18 -37.61 24.44 13.58
CA ASP A 18 -37.24 24.67 12.19
C ASP A 18 -35.69 24.72 12.09
N PRO A 19 -35.05 24.03 11.13
CA PRO A 19 -33.58 24.02 11.01
C PRO A 19 -33.07 25.39 10.51
N PRO A 20 -31.77 25.70 10.70
CA PRO A 20 -31.21 26.97 10.23
C PRO A 20 -31.40 27.19 8.73
N GLU A 21 -31.55 28.45 8.35
CA GLU A 21 -31.69 28.87 6.96
C GLU A 21 -30.54 28.33 6.10
N GLY A 22 -30.87 27.74 4.93
CA GLY A 22 -29.93 27.00 4.09
C GLY A 22 -29.80 25.49 4.38
N THR A 23 -30.26 24.98 5.53
CA THR A 23 -30.17 23.54 5.85
C THR A 23 -31.29 22.73 5.19
N ARG A 24 -30.98 21.93 4.17
CA ARG A 24 -31.96 21.10 3.45
C ARG A 24 -32.14 19.73 4.10
N LEU A 25 -32.91 19.69 5.20
CA LEU A 25 -33.23 18.47 5.93
C LEU A 25 -34.21 17.58 5.14
N ILE A 26 -33.74 16.43 4.67
CA ILE A 26 -34.56 15.45 3.94
C ILE A 26 -34.90 14.29 4.89
N ARG A 27 -36.18 14.18 5.28
CA ARG A 27 -36.70 12.96 5.92
C ARG A 27 -36.83 11.88 4.87
N VAL A 28 -36.16 10.76 5.08
CA VAL A 28 -36.41 9.53 4.31
C VAL A 28 -37.14 8.55 5.23
N ALA A 29 -38.41 8.27 4.95
CA ALA A 29 -39.05 7.11 5.52
C ALA A 29 -38.74 5.90 4.62
N PRO A 30 -38.44 4.72 5.19
CA PRO A 30 -38.34 3.50 4.39
C PRO A 30 -39.65 3.25 3.64
N GLY A 31 -39.57 3.08 2.32
CA GLY A 31 -40.71 3.07 1.40
C GLY A 31 -40.96 4.36 0.59
N ASP A 32 -40.41 5.53 0.97
CA ASP A 32 -40.48 6.78 0.17
C ASP A 32 -39.39 6.81 -0.93
N GLU A 33 -39.18 5.68 -1.62
CA GLU A 33 -37.96 5.42 -2.37
C GLU A 33 -37.87 6.14 -3.74
N ALA A 34 -36.63 6.39 -4.17
CA ALA A 34 -36.20 7.00 -5.44
C ALA A 34 -36.56 8.47 -5.72
N ALA A 35 -37.66 9.04 -5.21
CA ALA A 35 -38.11 10.38 -5.63
C ALA A 35 -37.35 11.58 -4.99
N HIS A 36 -36.61 11.37 -3.90
CA HIS A 36 -36.05 12.47 -3.08
C HIS A 36 -34.52 12.42 -2.85
N LEU A 37 -33.83 11.42 -3.40
CA LEU A 37 -32.36 11.28 -3.31
C LEU A 37 -31.60 11.89 -4.52
N SER A 38 -32.31 12.57 -5.43
CA SER A 38 -31.79 13.17 -6.67
C SER A 38 -31.63 14.72 -6.61
N GLY A 39 -31.53 15.28 -5.40
CA GLY A 39 -31.89 16.66 -5.10
C GLY A 39 -30.89 17.81 -5.37
N GLY A 40 -30.39 17.96 -6.60
CA GLY A 40 -29.78 19.23 -7.08
C GLY A 40 -28.35 19.58 -6.57
N PRO A 41 -27.74 20.68 -7.07
CA PRO A 41 -26.30 20.93 -6.90
C PRO A 41 -25.87 21.59 -5.58
N ASP A 42 -26.80 22.22 -4.83
CA ASP A 42 -26.45 23.18 -3.79
C ASP A 42 -26.68 22.67 -2.35
N GLY A 43 -25.60 22.60 -1.57
CA GLY A 43 -25.60 22.50 -0.10
C GLY A 43 -25.25 21.11 0.48
N ASP A 44 -24.74 21.11 1.72
CA ASP A 44 -24.55 19.88 2.52
C ASP A 44 -25.91 19.21 2.76
N HIS A 45 -26.10 18.02 2.18
CA HIS A 45 -27.35 17.26 2.37
C HIS A 45 -27.36 16.53 3.71
N LEU A 46 -28.11 17.08 4.67
CA LEU A 46 -28.41 16.41 5.92
C LEU A 46 -29.60 15.45 5.75
N TYR A 47 -29.29 14.17 5.62
CA TYR A 47 -30.29 13.11 5.62
C TYR A 47 -30.58 12.67 7.06
N TRP A 48 -31.84 12.79 7.47
CA TRP A 48 -32.30 12.29 8.76
C TRP A 48 -33.07 10.99 8.58
N LEU A 49 -32.63 9.95 9.29
CA LEU A 49 -33.30 8.65 9.35
C LEU A 49 -34.00 8.50 10.70
N ASP A 50 -35.32 8.30 10.67
CA ASP A 50 -36.13 8.07 11.87
C ASP A 50 -35.96 6.61 12.35
N LEU A 51 -34.85 6.36 13.06
CA LEU A 51 -34.45 5.04 13.56
C LEU A 51 -35.49 4.37 14.47
N ARG A 52 -36.55 5.08 14.91
CA ARG A 52 -37.57 4.59 15.85
C ARG A 52 -38.81 3.99 15.19
N ARG A 53 -38.97 4.08 13.86
CA ARG A 53 -40.04 3.36 13.16
C ARG A 53 -39.70 1.87 13.05
N GLU A 54 -40.69 0.99 13.06
CA GLU A 54 -40.48 -0.38 12.60
C GLU A 54 -40.13 -0.35 11.10
N VAL A 55 -39.09 -1.08 10.71
CA VAL A 55 -38.61 -1.17 9.32
C VAL A 55 -38.28 -2.63 9.06
N THR A 56 -38.69 -3.15 7.90
CA THR A 56 -38.31 -4.50 7.48
C THR A 56 -36.85 -4.52 7.04
N VAL A 57 -36.18 -5.67 7.17
CA VAL A 57 -34.80 -5.86 6.66
C VAL A 57 -34.71 -5.54 5.17
N GLU A 58 -35.76 -5.84 4.40
CA GLU A 58 -35.91 -5.48 2.98
C GLU A 58 -35.85 -3.97 2.76
N ALA A 59 -36.58 -3.17 3.55
CA ALA A 59 -36.62 -1.71 3.41
C ALA A 59 -35.36 -1.01 3.98
N GLU A 60 -34.72 -1.56 5.02
CA GLU A 60 -33.39 -1.11 5.46
C GLU A 60 -32.34 -1.34 4.35
N LEU A 61 -32.39 -2.52 3.71
CA LEU A 61 -31.48 -2.89 2.63
C LEU A 61 -31.74 -2.08 1.34
N ALA A 62 -32.99 -1.84 0.97
CA ALA A 62 -33.34 -1.01 -0.18
C ALA A 62 -32.89 0.45 0.01
N PHE A 63 -33.12 1.02 1.18
CA PHE A 63 -32.58 2.32 1.58
C PHE A 63 -31.04 2.37 1.50
N ALA A 64 -30.36 1.35 2.01
CA ALA A 64 -28.90 1.24 1.95
C ALA A 64 -28.37 1.13 0.51
N LYS A 65 -29.05 0.39 -0.37
CA LYS A 65 -28.73 0.31 -1.81
C LYS A 65 -28.91 1.64 -2.53
N ALA A 66 -29.96 2.39 -2.18
CA ALA A 66 -30.18 3.74 -2.72
C ALA A 66 -29.09 4.72 -2.25
N LEU A 67 -28.66 4.62 -0.98
CA LEU A 67 -27.54 5.40 -0.45
C LEU A 67 -26.18 5.01 -1.04
N GLN A 68 -25.95 3.73 -1.36
CA GLN A 68 -24.75 3.28 -2.08
C GLN A 68 -24.62 3.88 -3.50
N ALA A 69 -25.72 4.36 -4.09
CA ALA A 69 -25.69 5.12 -5.33
C ALA A 69 -25.33 6.61 -5.13
N CYS A 70 -25.28 7.10 -3.89
CA CYS A 70 -24.93 8.49 -3.60
C CYS A 70 -23.46 8.79 -3.95
N ARG A 71 -23.27 9.90 -4.68
CA ARG A 71 -21.95 10.44 -5.10
C ARG A 71 -21.64 11.80 -4.48
N THR A 72 -22.56 12.37 -3.72
CA THR A 72 -22.40 13.63 -2.99
C THR A 72 -21.98 13.31 -1.55
N PRO A 73 -20.97 13.99 -0.97
CA PRO A 73 -20.67 13.89 0.46
C PRO A 73 -21.94 14.09 1.28
N SER A 74 -22.31 13.09 2.07
CA SER A 74 -23.59 13.03 2.77
C SER A 74 -23.36 12.56 4.19
N THR A 75 -23.85 13.32 5.16
CA THR A 75 -23.79 12.91 6.57
C THR A 75 -25.16 12.46 7.03
N ILE A 76 -25.24 11.21 7.49
CA ILE A 76 -26.47 10.59 7.99
C ILE A 76 -26.50 10.78 9.50
N LEU A 77 -27.49 11.54 9.98
CA LEU A 77 -27.73 11.71 11.41
C LEU A 77 -28.75 10.68 11.91
N GLY A 78 -28.29 9.77 12.77
CA GLY A 78 -29.14 8.95 13.61
C GLY A 78 -29.25 9.56 15.00
N VAL A 79 -30.47 9.69 15.52
CA VAL A 79 -30.73 10.18 16.89
C VAL A 79 -31.61 9.18 17.61
N THR A 80 -31.18 8.76 18.79
CA THR A 80 -31.87 7.77 19.65
C THR A 80 -31.95 8.26 21.08
N HIS A 81 -32.89 7.71 21.85
CA HIS A 81 -33.00 7.88 23.29
C HIS A 81 -32.49 6.62 24.02
N GLU A 82 -32.00 6.79 25.24
CA GLU A 82 -31.53 5.70 26.10
C GLU A 82 -32.64 4.67 26.43
N ASP A 83 -33.90 5.09 26.40
CA ASP A 83 -35.09 4.25 26.62
C ASP A 83 -35.70 3.67 25.34
N ASP A 84 -35.14 3.94 24.15
CA ASP A 84 -35.54 3.24 22.92
C ASP A 84 -35.20 1.73 23.02
N PRO A 85 -35.84 0.81 22.26
CA PRO A 85 -35.44 -0.60 22.23
C PRO A 85 -34.00 -0.82 21.73
N ALA A 86 -33.34 -1.89 22.19
CA ALA A 86 -32.00 -2.27 21.71
C ALA A 86 -31.95 -2.44 20.18
N GLU A 87 -33.01 -2.95 19.57
CA GLU A 87 -33.21 -3.09 18.12
C GLU A 87 -33.07 -1.74 17.38
N VAL A 88 -33.61 -0.68 17.96
CA VAL A 88 -33.53 0.69 17.42
C VAL A 88 -32.11 1.23 17.55
N ARG A 89 -31.49 1.09 18.73
CA ARG A 89 -30.11 1.55 18.98
C ARG A 89 -29.08 0.78 18.13
N ALA A 90 -29.35 -0.48 17.80
CA ALA A 90 -28.48 -1.35 17.01
C ALA A 90 -28.25 -0.87 15.57
N ARG A 91 -29.19 -0.10 15.00
CA ARG A 91 -29.13 0.41 13.61
C ARG A 91 -27.93 1.31 13.33
N ALA A 92 -27.31 1.88 14.38
CA ALA A 92 -26.00 2.51 14.30
C ALA A 92 -24.94 1.58 13.65
N GLY A 93 -24.98 0.28 13.94
CA GLY A 93 -24.08 -0.72 13.35
C GLY A 93 -24.32 -0.96 11.86
N PHE A 94 -25.59 -0.94 11.41
CA PHE A 94 -25.91 -1.04 9.98
C PHE A 94 -25.36 0.16 9.20
N LEU A 95 -25.57 1.36 9.75
CA LEU A 95 -25.05 2.61 9.18
C LEU A 95 -23.51 2.66 9.20
N HIS A 96 -22.86 2.11 10.23
CA HIS A 96 -21.41 1.98 10.28
C HIS A 96 -20.88 1.15 9.10
N GLY A 97 -21.41 -0.06 8.88
CA GLY A 97 -21.01 -0.90 7.73
C GLY A 97 -21.29 -0.22 6.38
N LEU A 98 -22.37 0.55 6.28
CA LEU A 98 -22.67 1.33 5.07
C LEU A 98 -21.60 2.39 4.76
N ALA A 99 -21.06 3.06 5.80
CA ALA A 99 -19.99 4.04 5.66
C ALA A 99 -18.63 3.38 5.32
N GLU A 100 -18.35 2.18 5.83
CA GLU A 100 -17.21 1.34 5.42
C GLU A 100 -17.30 0.85 3.96
N GLU A 101 -18.49 0.90 3.36
CA GLU A 101 -18.73 0.49 1.97
C GLU A 101 -18.87 1.68 0.99
N ASN A 102 -19.22 2.89 1.45
CA ASN A 102 -19.29 4.10 0.61
C ASN A 102 -18.57 5.30 1.26
N PRO A 103 -17.39 5.73 0.74
CA PRO A 103 -16.62 6.84 1.31
C PRO A 103 -17.28 8.22 1.17
N HIS A 104 -18.39 8.33 0.44
CA HIS A 104 -19.23 9.53 0.41
C HIS A 104 -20.17 9.66 1.60
N ILE A 105 -20.37 8.58 2.36
CA ILE A 105 -21.27 8.53 3.51
C ILE A 105 -20.47 8.63 4.80
N ARG A 106 -20.88 9.54 5.68
CA ARG A 106 -20.47 9.56 7.09
C ARG A 106 -21.68 9.41 7.98
N THR A 107 -21.50 8.85 9.16
CA THR A 107 -22.61 8.59 10.08
C THR A 107 -22.32 9.20 11.43
N VAL A 108 -23.30 9.93 11.95
CA VAL A 108 -23.26 10.55 13.29
C VAL A 108 -24.41 9.99 14.09
N GLN A 109 -24.12 9.36 15.22
CA GLN A 109 -25.08 8.71 16.08
C GLN A 109 -25.11 9.41 17.43
N VAL A 110 -26.22 10.08 17.71
CA VAL A 110 -26.44 10.84 18.94
C VAL A 110 -27.42 10.08 19.82
N ARG A 111 -26.99 9.71 21.03
CA ARG A 111 -27.82 9.09 22.05
C ARG A 111 -28.13 10.08 23.16
N ARG A 112 -29.41 10.42 23.35
CA ARG A 112 -29.85 11.24 24.47
C ARG A 112 -30.15 10.38 25.72
N SER A 113 -29.77 10.89 26.88
CA SER A 113 -30.15 10.40 28.20
C SER A 113 -30.79 11.54 29.03
N GLY A 114 -31.70 11.19 29.94
CA GLY A 114 -32.44 12.16 30.76
C GLY A 114 -33.81 12.57 30.18
N PRO A 115 -34.52 13.50 30.85
CA PRO A 115 -35.89 13.86 30.52
C PRO A 115 -36.01 14.64 29.20
N GLY A 116 -37.07 14.34 28.44
CA GLY A 116 -37.37 14.93 27.13
C GLY A 116 -37.34 13.90 26.01
N ASP A 117 -37.79 14.28 24.81
CA ASP A 117 -37.57 13.48 23.61
C ASP A 117 -36.10 13.57 23.15
N ALA A 118 -35.71 12.73 22.19
CA ALA A 118 -34.34 12.62 21.70
C ALA A 118 -33.72 13.93 21.16
N PHE A 119 -34.52 14.97 20.89
CA PHE A 119 -34.11 16.24 20.29
C PHE A 119 -34.23 17.43 21.25
N ALA A 120 -34.48 17.22 22.54
CA ALA A 120 -34.85 18.31 23.45
C ALA A 120 -33.75 19.37 23.74
N ASP A 121 -32.51 19.21 23.27
CA ASP A 121 -31.46 20.27 23.27
C ASP A 121 -31.44 21.13 21.99
N GLY A 122 -32.29 20.82 20.99
CA GLY A 122 -32.40 21.55 19.73
C GLY A 122 -31.31 21.23 18.69
N TRP A 123 -31.31 21.97 17.58
CA TRP A 123 -30.45 21.68 16.42
C TRP A 123 -28.99 22.13 16.57
N ALA A 124 -28.70 23.19 17.34
CA ALA A 124 -27.35 23.75 17.36
C ALA A 124 -26.29 22.73 17.83
N PRO A 125 -26.48 22.00 18.96
CA PRO A 125 -25.54 20.95 19.35
C PRO A 125 -25.45 19.81 18.32
N LEU A 126 -26.56 19.45 17.65
CA LEU A 126 -26.57 18.38 16.63
C LEU A 126 -25.72 18.78 15.41
N LEU A 127 -25.82 20.05 14.98
CA LEU A 127 -25.02 20.60 13.89
C LEU A 127 -23.54 20.68 14.23
N ASP A 128 -23.19 20.92 15.49
CA ASP A 128 -21.80 20.91 15.92
C ASP A 128 -21.20 19.50 15.93
N GLU A 129 -21.95 18.44 16.28
CA GLU A 129 -21.49 17.05 16.10
C GLU A 129 -21.29 16.70 14.61
N LEU A 130 -22.22 17.15 13.75
CA LEU A 130 -22.12 16.96 12.29
C LEU A 130 -20.87 17.65 11.71
N ARG A 131 -20.56 18.87 12.17
CA ARG A 131 -19.33 19.61 11.81
C ARG A 131 -18.07 19.00 12.43
N ALA A 132 -18.17 18.35 13.58
CA ALA A 132 -17.05 17.73 14.29
C ALA A 132 -16.71 16.31 13.79
N ALA A 133 -17.63 15.63 13.09
CA ALA A 133 -17.42 14.28 12.57
C ALA A 133 -16.23 14.21 11.59
N ARG A 134 -15.31 13.26 11.82
CA ARG A 134 -14.10 13.05 10.99
C ARG A 134 -13.95 11.62 10.45
N GLY A 135 -14.65 10.65 11.05
CA GLY A 135 -14.60 9.23 10.67
C GLY A 135 -15.89 8.72 10.01
N PRO A 136 -15.92 7.43 9.61
CA PRO A 136 -17.09 6.77 9.03
C PRO A 136 -18.27 6.68 10.02
N LEU A 137 -17.96 6.47 11.30
CA LEU A 137 -18.89 6.55 12.43
C LEU A 137 -18.38 7.53 13.49
N THR A 138 -19.27 8.39 13.99
CA THR A 138 -19.07 9.21 15.19
C THR A 138 -20.20 8.93 16.17
N GLU A 139 -19.90 8.37 17.35
CA GLU A 139 -20.91 8.07 18.39
C GLU A 139 -20.74 8.97 19.60
N VAL A 140 -21.84 9.63 20.01
CA VAL A 140 -21.88 10.49 21.20
C VAL A 140 -23.09 10.19 22.06
N GLN A 141 -22.91 10.19 23.38
CA GLN A 141 -23.99 10.21 24.36
C GLN A 141 -24.07 11.60 25.00
N TRP A 142 -25.28 12.15 25.04
CA TRP A 142 -25.59 13.39 25.73
C TRP A 142 -26.41 13.10 26.98
N SER A 143 -26.00 13.68 28.10
CA SER A 143 -26.71 13.75 29.37
C SER A 143 -26.82 15.23 29.77
N PRO A 144 -27.71 15.62 30.68
CA PRO A 144 -27.80 17.00 31.16
C PRO A 144 -26.43 17.54 31.61
N GLY A 145 -25.88 18.51 30.86
CA GLY A 145 -24.56 19.11 31.12
C GLY A 145 -23.34 18.21 30.85
N THR A 146 -23.47 17.08 30.15
CA THR A 146 -22.34 16.17 29.86
C THR A 146 -22.43 15.55 28.46
N ARG A 147 -21.35 15.63 27.69
CA ARG A 147 -21.13 14.90 26.43
C ARG A 147 -20.11 13.80 26.68
N ARG A 148 -20.37 12.58 26.19
CA ARG A 148 -19.45 11.44 26.24
C ARG A 148 -19.26 10.85 24.84
N THR A 149 -18.04 10.46 24.52
CA THR A 149 -17.68 9.64 23.36
C THR A 149 -17.59 8.17 23.76
N ARG A 150 -17.74 7.27 22.78
CA ARG A 150 -17.54 5.84 22.98
C ARG A 150 -16.10 5.48 22.62
N GLU A 151 -15.33 5.01 23.59
CA GLU A 151 -13.90 4.70 23.47
C GLU A 151 -13.58 3.35 24.13
N LEU A 152 -12.50 2.69 23.68
CA LEU A 152 -11.99 1.47 24.32
C LEU A 152 -11.12 1.85 25.52
N THR A 153 -11.27 1.10 26.61
CA THR A 153 -10.47 1.24 27.84
C THR A 153 -9.98 -0.14 28.29
N GLU A 154 -8.77 -0.20 28.84
CA GLU A 154 -8.22 -1.45 29.39
C GLU A 154 -8.89 -1.76 30.73
N ILE A 155 -9.39 -2.99 30.88
CA ILE A 155 -10.04 -3.48 32.10
C ILE A 155 -9.18 -4.57 32.71
N GLY A 156 -8.73 -4.35 33.94
CA GLY A 156 -8.07 -5.39 34.73
C GLY A 156 -9.07 -6.47 35.17
N LEU A 157 -8.72 -7.73 34.93
CA LEU A 157 -9.40 -8.88 35.52
C LEU A 157 -9.00 -9.00 37.00
N ALA A 158 -9.97 -9.30 37.87
CA ALA A 158 -9.73 -9.46 39.30
C ALA A 158 -10.44 -10.72 39.82
N ASP A 159 -9.85 -11.40 40.79
CA ASP A 159 -10.46 -12.57 41.41
C ASP A 159 -11.73 -12.15 42.17
N ARG A 160 -12.83 -12.87 41.92
CA ARG A 160 -14.18 -12.65 42.46
C ARG A 160 -14.83 -14.00 42.78
N ASP A 161 -16.01 -13.96 43.38
CA ASP A 161 -16.85 -15.15 43.54
C ASP A 161 -17.20 -15.73 42.17
N VAL A 162 -16.84 -17.01 41.97
CA VAL A 162 -17.02 -17.76 40.72
C VAL A 162 -18.52 -17.81 40.35
N ARG A 163 -18.86 -17.41 39.12
CA ARG A 163 -20.25 -17.45 38.62
C ARG A 163 -20.62 -18.82 38.04
N LEU A 164 -19.62 -19.58 37.63
CA LEU A 164 -19.75 -20.96 37.19
C LEU A 164 -19.91 -21.90 38.39
N ARG A 165 -21.09 -22.51 38.51
CA ARG A 165 -21.45 -23.45 39.56
C ARG A 165 -20.96 -24.85 39.20
N THR A 166 -20.30 -25.51 40.12
CA THR A 166 -20.13 -26.97 40.06
C THR A 166 -21.51 -27.64 40.05
N ARG A 167 -21.80 -28.47 39.05
CA ARG A 167 -23.12 -29.07 38.77
C ARG A 167 -24.24 -28.06 38.47
N GLY A 168 -23.91 -26.90 37.91
CA GLY A 168 -24.88 -25.98 37.31
C GLY A 168 -25.47 -26.50 35.99
N THR A 169 -26.63 -25.98 35.60
CA THR A 169 -27.28 -26.27 34.32
C THR A 169 -27.16 -25.07 33.36
N TYR A 170 -26.58 -25.28 32.18
CA TYR A 170 -26.26 -24.23 31.21
C TYR A 170 -26.85 -24.50 29.82
N LEU A 171 -27.50 -23.49 29.24
CA LEU A 171 -28.01 -23.53 27.87
C LEU A 171 -26.98 -22.93 26.91
N LEU A 172 -26.54 -23.71 25.92
CA LEU A 172 -25.55 -23.29 24.93
C LEU A 172 -26.09 -23.39 23.50
N THR A 173 -26.50 -22.27 22.91
CA THR A 173 -26.99 -22.23 21.53
C THR A 173 -25.82 -22.14 20.55
N GLY A 174 -25.79 -22.99 19.52
CA GLY A 174 -24.62 -23.16 18.66
C GLY A 174 -23.61 -24.18 19.21
N GLY A 175 -23.97 -24.97 20.23
CA GLY A 175 -23.07 -25.84 20.98
C GLY A 175 -22.36 -26.96 20.19
N LEU A 176 -22.78 -27.28 18.96
CA LEU A 176 -22.07 -28.22 18.08
C LEU A 176 -21.08 -27.54 17.10
N GLY A 177 -21.03 -26.20 17.06
CA GLY A 177 -19.97 -25.46 16.38
C GLY A 177 -18.60 -25.63 17.08
N LYS A 178 -17.48 -25.27 16.43
CA LYS A 178 -16.13 -25.47 17.00
C LYS A 178 -15.96 -24.84 18.40
N VAL A 179 -16.25 -23.55 18.53
CA VAL A 179 -16.20 -22.80 19.80
C VAL A 179 -17.21 -23.35 20.83
N GLY A 180 -18.43 -23.67 20.39
CA GLY A 180 -19.47 -24.24 21.25
C GLY A 180 -19.05 -25.59 21.86
N ARG A 181 -18.41 -26.46 21.07
CA ARG A 181 -17.90 -27.75 21.56
C ARG A 181 -16.82 -27.57 22.63
N ALA A 182 -15.86 -26.69 22.39
CA ALA A 182 -14.82 -26.37 23.38
C ALA A 182 -15.40 -25.82 24.69
N ILE A 183 -16.41 -24.93 24.64
CA ILE A 183 -17.08 -24.42 25.85
C ILE A 183 -17.84 -25.53 26.58
N ALA A 184 -18.61 -26.36 25.85
CA ALA A 184 -19.36 -27.47 26.46
C ALA A 184 -18.44 -28.51 27.12
N GLU A 185 -17.31 -28.81 26.50
CA GLU A 185 -16.26 -29.68 27.02
C GLU A 185 -15.66 -29.11 28.31
N LEU A 186 -15.22 -27.84 28.32
CA LEU A 186 -14.68 -27.22 29.53
C LEU A 186 -15.71 -27.12 30.67
N LEU A 187 -17.00 -26.88 30.37
CA LEU A 187 -18.06 -26.83 31.39
C LEU A 187 -18.37 -28.22 31.98
N THR A 188 -18.46 -29.26 31.14
CA THR A 188 -18.69 -30.63 31.62
C THR A 188 -17.48 -31.15 32.40
N GLU A 189 -16.25 -30.92 31.94
CA GLU A 189 -15.04 -31.43 32.58
C GLU A 189 -14.60 -30.67 33.83
N ARG A 190 -14.60 -29.32 33.80
CA ARG A 190 -14.10 -28.51 34.93
C ARG A 190 -15.15 -28.28 36.02
N TYR A 191 -16.43 -28.32 35.66
CA TYR A 191 -17.54 -27.97 36.57
C TYR A 191 -18.55 -29.09 36.79
N ASP A 192 -18.42 -30.29 36.19
CA ASP A 192 -19.44 -31.37 36.28
C ASP A 192 -20.85 -30.85 35.88
N ALA A 193 -20.88 -29.90 34.94
CA ALA A 193 -22.08 -29.13 34.61
C ALA A 193 -23.01 -29.89 33.65
N THR A 194 -24.31 -29.66 33.79
CA THR A 194 -25.30 -30.12 32.82
C THR A 194 -25.39 -29.11 31.68
N VAL A 195 -24.83 -29.42 30.51
CA VAL A 195 -24.81 -28.53 29.35
C VAL A 195 -25.86 -28.99 28.34
N VAL A 196 -26.83 -28.12 28.04
CA VAL A 196 -27.84 -28.34 27.01
C VAL A 196 -27.43 -27.56 25.76
N ALA A 197 -26.74 -28.26 24.85
CA ALA A 197 -26.36 -27.74 23.55
C ALA A 197 -27.57 -27.71 22.59
N VAL A 198 -27.73 -26.61 21.85
CA VAL A 198 -28.89 -26.41 20.97
C VAL A 198 -28.47 -26.00 19.57
N GLY A 199 -29.12 -26.60 18.56
CA GLY A 199 -28.93 -26.27 17.15
C GLY A 199 -30.13 -26.68 16.29
N ARG A 200 -30.16 -26.21 15.04
CA ARG A 200 -31.28 -26.41 14.11
C ARG A 200 -31.33 -27.79 13.46
N SER A 201 -30.17 -28.43 13.30
CA SER A 201 -30.01 -29.73 12.63
C SER A 201 -30.04 -30.88 13.63
N ALA A 202 -30.39 -32.09 13.18
CA ALA A 202 -30.06 -33.29 13.94
C ALA A 202 -28.53 -33.48 13.97
N PRO A 203 -27.94 -34.01 15.06
CA PRO A 203 -26.51 -34.26 15.11
C PRO A 203 -26.13 -35.40 14.15
N ASP A 204 -24.98 -35.31 13.47
CA ASP A 204 -24.42 -36.41 12.68
C ASP A 204 -23.86 -37.55 13.57
N ASP A 205 -23.34 -38.64 12.98
CA ASP A 205 -22.81 -39.78 13.75
C ASP A 205 -21.59 -39.43 14.62
N ALA A 206 -20.69 -38.58 14.14
CA ALA A 206 -19.52 -38.14 14.90
C ALA A 206 -19.94 -37.21 16.05
N GLN A 207 -20.90 -36.31 15.80
CA GLN A 207 -21.51 -35.46 16.83
C GLN A 207 -22.28 -36.29 17.86
N ARG A 208 -23.06 -37.29 17.45
CA ARG A 208 -23.72 -38.24 18.36
C ARG A 208 -22.72 -38.96 19.25
N GLN A 209 -21.61 -39.46 18.68
CA GLN A 209 -20.55 -40.12 19.44
C GLN A 209 -19.85 -39.15 20.42
N TRP A 210 -19.58 -37.91 19.99
CA TRP A 210 -18.95 -36.87 20.80
C TRP A 210 -19.83 -36.38 21.96
N ILE A 211 -21.16 -36.32 21.75
CA ILE A 211 -22.15 -36.07 22.82
C ILE A 211 -22.17 -37.25 23.79
N ALA A 212 -22.30 -38.48 23.27
CA ALA A 212 -22.42 -39.68 24.10
C ALA A 212 -21.16 -39.99 24.94
N SER A 213 -19.98 -39.49 24.54
CA SER A 213 -18.75 -39.64 25.31
C SER A 213 -18.60 -38.67 26.49
N ARG A 214 -19.50 -37.68 26.66
CA ARG A 214 -19.45 -36.68 27.74
C ARG A 214 -20.69 -36.76 28.64
N PRO A 215 -20.55 -37.33 29.86
CA PRO A 215 -21.57 -37.20 30.90
C PRO A 215 -21.91 -35.72 31.14
N GLY A 216 -23.20 -35.42 31.34
CA GLY A 216 -23.69 -34.04 31.53
C GLY A 216 -23.96 -33.26 30.24
N LEU A 217 -23.48 -33.71 29.07
CA LEU A 217 -23.80 -33.07 27.79
C LEU A 217 -25.09 -33.63 27.17
N HIS A 218 -26.01 -32.74 26.84
CA HIS A 218 -27.28 -33.04 26.17
C HIS A 218 -27.42 -32.19 24.91
N TYR A 219 -28.09 -32.72 23.88
CA TYR A 219 -28.40 -31.97 22.67
C TYR A 219 -29.91 -31.95 22.41
N GLU A 220 -30.45 -30.76 22.20
CA GLU A 220 -31.85 -30.55 21.81
C GLU A 220 -31.92 -29.86 20.45
N GLN A 221 -32.60 -30.48 19.48
CA GLN A 221 -32.77 -29.88 18.15
C GLN A 221 -33.87 -28.81 18.20
N THR A 222 -33.48 -27.55 18.29
CA THR A 222 -34.39 -26.41 18.38
C THR A 222 -33.91 -25.22 17.56
N ASP A 223 -34.83 -24.57 16.85
CA ASP A 223 -34.61 -23.26 16.26
C ASP A 223 -35.09 -22.18 17.23
N ILE A 224 -34.13 -21.50 17.87
CA ILE A 224 -34.36 -20.42 18.84
C ILE A 224 -35.02 -19.18 18.22
N VAL A 225 -35.08 -19.07 16.90
CA VAL A 225 -35.82 -18.01 16.21
C VAL A 225 -37.34 -18.23 16.35
N SER A 226 -37.78 -19.48 16.55
CA SER A 226 -39.16 -19.81 16.84
C SER A 226 -39.49 -19.60 18.33
N ALA A 227 -40.35 -18.62 18.61
CA ALA A 227 -40.76 -18.32 19.98
C ALA A 227 -41.43 -19.51 20.68
N ALA A 228 -42.25 -20.29 19.96
CA ALA A 228 -42.88 -21.50 20.49
C ALA A 228 -41.82 -22.55 20.88
N ARG A 229 -40.94 -22.95 19.95
CA ARG A 229 -39.90 -23.95 20.23
C ARG A 229 -38.92 -23.49 21.32
N THR A 230 -38.65 -22.20 21.42
CA THR A 230 -37.77 -21.65 22.47
C THR A 230 -38.43 -21.77 23.85
N ARG A 231 -39.73 -21.48 23.97
CA ARG A 231 -40.47 -21.73 25.21
C ARG A 231 -40.42 -23.21 25.58
N ASP A 232 -40.79 -24.07 24.64
CA ASP A 232 -40.90 -25.52 24.86
C ASP A 232 -39.53 -26.12 25.26
N LEU A 233 -38.43 -25.61 24.71
CA LEU A 233 -37.05 -25.91 25.11
C LEU A 233 -36.77 -25.50 26.56
N ILE A 234 -37.08 -24.25 26.97
CA ILE A 234 -36.83 -23.79 28.35
C ILE A 234 -37.70 -24.56 29.36
N GLU A 235 -38.93 -24.92 28.99
CA GLU A 235 -39.81 -25.78 29.80
C GLU A 235 -39.20 -27.18 29.95
N THR A 236 -38.78 -27.81 28.84
CA THR A 236 -38.10 -29.13 28.83
C THR A 236 -36.86 -29.13 29.71
N ILE A 237 -36.01 -28.09 29.65
CA ILE A 237 -34.80 -27.98 30.48
C ILE A 237 -35.17 -27.95 31.97
N ARG A 238 -36.19 -27.16 32.35
CA ARG A 238 -36.62 -27.04 33.74
C ARG A 238 -37.24 -28.33 34.28
N GLU A 239 -38.03 -29.04 33.46
CA GLU A 239 -38.64 -30.31 33.83
C GLU A 239 -37.60 -31.44 33.97
N ARG A 240 -36.63 -31.50 33.05
CA ARG A 240 -35.65 -32.58 32.97
C ARG A 240 -34.45 -32.41 33.90
N PHE A 241 -34.02 -31.16 34.15
CA PHE A 241 -32.79 -30.84 34.90
C PHE A 241 -33.06 -29.97 36.14
N GLY A 242 -34.32 -29.66 36.46
CA GLY A 242 -34.74 -28.96 37.67
C GLY A 242 -34.53 -27.44 37.67
N GLY A 243 -33.78 -26.89 36.71
CA GLY A 243 -33.50 -25.46 36.63
C GLY A 243 -32.64 -25.08 35.42
N LEU A 244 -32.25 -23.81 35.39
CA LEU A 244 -31.29 -23.24 34.44
C LEU A 244 -30.54 -22.13 35.19
N ASP A 245 -29.21 -22.22 35.22
CA ASP A 245 -28.33 -21.31 35.96
C ASP A 245 -27.65 -20.27 35.04
N GLY A 246 -27.50 -20.56 33.75
CA GLY A 246 -26.92 -19.59 32.82
C GLY A 246 -27.22 -19.86 31.34
N VAL A 247 -27.13 -18.80 30.53
CA VAL A 247 -27.36 -18.83 29.07
C VAL A 247 -26.10 -18.36 28.35
N ILE A 248 -25.67 -19.14 27.36
CA ILE A 248 -24.55 -18.84 26.47
C ILE A 248 -25.07 -18.85 25.03
N HIS A 249 -25.21 -17.67 24.44
CA HIS A 249 -25.72 -17.51 23.08
C HIS A 249 -24.57 -17.33 22.08
N SER A 250 -24.07 -18.43 21.52
CA SER A 250 -23.05 -18.45 20.47
C SER A 250 -23.58 -18.81 19.07
N ALA A 251 -24.90 -18.74 18.85
CA ALA A 251 -25.49 -19.05 17.55
C ALA A 251 -25.40 -17.84 16.61
N GLY A 252 -24.89 -18.06 15.39
CA GLY A 252 -24.78 -17.04 14.36
C GLY A 252 -24.52 -17.65 12.99
N VAL A 253 -24.77 -16.87 11.95
CA VAL A 253 -24.46 -17.17 10.55
C VAL A 253 -23.80 -15.94 9.95
N VAL A 254 -22.91 -16.16 8.98
CA VAL A 254 -22.24 -15.10 8.22
C VAL A 254 -22.52 -15.35 6.74
N LYS A 255 -22.78 -14.29 5.98
CA LYS A 255 -23.05 -14.32 4.52
C LYS A 255 -22.49 -13.06 3.89
N ASP A 256 -21.17 -12.95 3.83
CA ASP A 256 -20.48 -11.71 3.43
C ASP A 256 -20.81 -11.30 1.98
N ALA A 257 -21.27 -10.07 1.81
CA ALA A 257 -21.52 -9.44 0.52
C ALA A 257 -21.73 -7.93 0.72
N LEU A 258 -21.20 -7.12 -0.20
CA LEU A 258 -21.51 -5.68 -0.27
C LEU A 258 -23.02 -5.47 -0.34
N VAL A 259 -23.51 -4.40 0.30
CA VAL A 259 -24.92 -3.98 0.39
C VAL A 259 -25.64 -4.04 -0.97
N GLN A 260 -24.97 -3.65 -2.06
CA GLN A 260 -25.53 -3.73 -3.41
C GLN A 260 -25.91 -5.16 -3.83
N ASN A 261 -25.08 -6.14 -3.50
CA ASN A 261 -25.22 -7.55 -3.90
C ASN A 261 -25.93 -8.40 -2.84
N LYS A 262 -26.16 -7.87 -1.64
CA LYS A 262 -26.86 -8.56 -0.55
C LYS A 262 -28.35 -8.76 -0.89
N SER A 263 -28.93 -9.91 -0.52
CA SER A 263 -30.38 -10.13 -0.56
C SER A 263 -31.02 -9.92 0.81
N ALA A 264 -32.33 -9.65 0.84
CA ALA A 264 -33.08 -9.51 2.10
C ALA A 264 -33.10 -10.82 2.90
N ASP A 265 -33.23 -11.97 2.21
CA ASP A 265 -33.18 -13.31 2.82
C ASP A 265 -31.81 -13.61 3.44
N ASP A 266 -30.71 -13.16 2.82
CA ASP A 266 -29.37 -13.33 3.37
C ASP A 266 -29.16 -12.48 4.62
N ALA A 267 -29.63 -11.23 4.62
CA ALA A 267 -29.55 -10.33 5.75
C ALA A 267 -30.45 -10.80 6.93
N GLU A 268 -31.68 -11.22 6.66
CA GLU A 268 -32.57 -11.82 7.68
C GLU A 268 -31.97 -13.11 8.25
N ALA A 269 -31.32 -13.95 7.43
CA ALA A 269 -30.65 -15.17 7.91
C ALA A 269 -29.47 -14.89 8.86
N VAL A 270 -28.81 -13.73 8.74
CA VAL A 270 -27.73 -13.28 9.63
C VAL A 270 -28.29 -12.62 10.89
N LEU A 271 -29.32 -11.77 10.76
CA LEU A 271 -29.94 -11.03 11.86
C LEU A 271 -30.78 -11.94 12.78
N ALA A 272 -31.62 -12.81 12.22
CA ALA A 272 -32.60 -13.62 12.96
C ALA A 272 -32.05 -14.39 14.18
N PRO A 273 -30.93 -15.15 14.10
CA PRO A 273 -30.43 -15.88 15.26
C PRO A 273 -29.96 -14.96 16.39
N LYS A 274 -29.31 -13.83 16.08
CA LYS A 274 -28.74 -12.91 17.06
C LYS A 274 -29.78 -11.94 17.64
N VAL A 275 -30.72 -11.47 16.83
CA VAL A 275 -31.78 -10.54 17.27
C VAL A 275 -32.94 -11.32 17.88
N ARG A 276 -33.75 -11.96 17.03
CA ARG A 276 -34.98 -12.65 17.44
C ARG A 276 -34.71 -13.87 18.34
N GLY A 277 -33.61 -14.59 18.11
CA GLY A 277 -33.17 -15.68 19.00
C GLY A 277 -32.89 -15.20 20.43
N THR A 278 -32.07 -14.17 20.59
CA THR A 278 -31.76 -13.55 21.90
C THR A 278 -33.02 -13.03 22.61
N LEU A 279 -33.92 -12.35 21.89
CA LEU A 279 -35.18 -11.83 22.44
C LEU A 279 -36.10 -12.96 22.95
N ASN A 280 -36.17 -14.09 22.23
CA ASN A 280 -36.91 -15.27 22.70
C ASN A 280 -36.25 -15.87 23.94
N LEU A 281 -34.91 -16.02 23.94
CA LEU A 281 -34.17 -16.56 25.07
C LEU A 281 -34.37 -15.72 26.34
N ASP A 282 -34.24 -14.39 26.26
CA ASP A 282 -34.49 -13.51 27.41
C ASP A 282 -35.95 -13.57 27.88
N ARG A 283 -36.91 -13.54 26.95
CA ARG A 283 -38.34 -13.58 27.28
C ARG A 283 -38.71 -14.82 28.08
N TYR A 284 -38.24 -16.00 27.65
CA TYR A 284 -38.59 -17.26 28.30
C TYR A 284 -37.68 -17.61 29.49
N THR A 285 -36.53 -16.94 29.66
CA THR A 285 -35.69 -17.05 30.87
C THR A 285 -35.90 -15.92 31.89
N ALA A 286 -36.75 -14.93 31.58
CA ALA A 286 -36.98 -13.73 32.39
C ALA A 286 -37.29 -14.00 33.88
N GLY A 287 -38.13 -15.00 34.17
CA GLY A 287 -38.53 -15.37 35.53
C GLY A 287 -37.57 -16.33 36.25
N LEU A 288 -36.46 -16.71 35.62
CA LEU A 288 -35.46 -17.62 36.20
C LEU A 288 -34.40 -16.83 36.97
N ARG A 289 -33.69 -17.50 37.88
CA ARG A 289 -32.56 -16.93 38.64
C ARG A 289 -31.24 -17.38 38.02
N LEU A 290 -30.92 -16.81 36.86
CA LEU A 290 -29.64 -16.99 36.18
C LEU A 290 -28.53 -16.28 36.95
N ASP A 291 -27.33 -16.85 36.96
CA ASP A 291 -26.07 -16.21 37.37
C ASP A 291 -25.51 -15.32 36.27
N PHE A 292 -25.74 -15.70 35.01
CA PHE A 292 -25.34 -14.92 33.83
C PHE A 292 -26.19 -15.21 32.59
N PHE A 293 -26.22 -14.23 31.69
CA PHE A 293 -26.74 -14.32 30.32
C PHE A 293 -25.70 -13.67 29.42
N CYS A 294 -24.95 -14.49 28.68
CA CYS A 294 -23.87 -14.04 27.81
C CYS A 294 -24.22 -14.22 26.34
N VAL A 295 -23.92 -13.20 25.53
CA VAL A 295 -24.11 -13.20 24.08
C VAL A 295 -22.78 -13.03 23.36
N PHE A 296 -22.55 -13.83 22.31
CA PHE A 296 -21.31 -13.77 21.54
C PHE A 296 -21.50 -12.79 20.39
N SER A 297 -20.85 -11.64 20.53
CA SER A 297 -20.78 -10.56 19.54
C SER A 297 -19.47 -10.64 18.75
N SER A 298 -19.17 -9.60 17.98
CA SER A 298 -18.00 -9.51 17.09
C SER A 298 -17.26 -8.20 17.32
N ILE A 299 -15.94 -8.18 17.18
CA ILE A 299 -15.15 -6.93 17.20
C ILE A 299 -15.58 -5.96 16.09
N SER A 300 -16.18 -6.45 15.00
CA SER A 300 -16.70 -5.61 13.92
C SER A 300 -17.89 -4.70 14.32
N SER A 301 -18.60 -4.97 15.42
CA SER A 301 -19.60 -4.00 15.95
C SER A 301 -18.99 -2.77 16.63
N VAL A 302 -17.67 -2.81 16.86
CA VAL A 302 -16.86 -1.71 17.39
C VAL A 302 -16.03 -1.07 16.28
N MET A 303 -15.32 -1.88 15.48
CA MET A 303 -14.32 -1.39 14.51
C MET A 303 -14.82 -1.24 13.07
N GLY A 304 -16.04 -1.73 12.76
CA GLY A 304 -16.53 -1.80 11.38
C GLY A 304 -15.91 -2.96 10.59
N ASN A 305 -16.47 -3.24 9.41
CA ASN A 305 -15.91 -4.09 8.36
C ASN A 305 -16.73 -3.94 7.06
N SER A 306 -16.07 -3.89 5.90
CA SER A 306 -16.74 -3.75 4.61
C SER A 306 -17.46 -5.05 4.20
N GLY A 307 -18.65 -4.95 3.60
CA GLY A 307 -19.45 -6.11 3.16
C GLY A 307 -20.13 -6.90 4.27
N GLN A 308 -20.20 -6.33 5.48
CA GLN A 308 -20.77 -6.95 6.68
C GLN A 308 -21.82 -6.09 7.39
N SER A 309 -22.44 -5.13 6.70
CA SER A 309 -23.40 -4.17 7.27
C SER A 309 -24.51 -4.79 8.14
N ASP A 310 -25.11 -5.90 7.70
CA ASP A 310 -26.11 -6.67 8.46
C ASP A 310 -25.51 -7.46 9.65
N TYR A 311 -24.32 -8.03 9.48
CA TYR A 311 -23.61 -8.74 10.54
C TYR A 311 -23.16 -7.77 11.65
N ILE A 312 -22.70 -6.57 11.30
CA ILE A 312 -22.35 -5.50 12.24
C ILE A 312 -23.59 -5.06 13.01
N ALA A 313 -24.73 -4.86 12.34
CA ALA A 313 -26.01 -4.57 12.99
C ALA A 313 -26.45 -5.68 13.96
N ALA A 314 -26.38 -6.95 13.54
CA ALA A 314 -26.74 -8.11 14.34
C ALA A 314 -25.88 -8.23 15.62
N ASN A 315 -24.58 -7.93 15.54
CA ASN A 315 -23.68 -7.92 16.68
C ASN A 315 -23.85 -6.66 17.54
N ARG A 316 -24.12 -5.50 16.93
CA ARG A 316 -24.40 -4.27 17.68
C ARG A 316 -25.69 -4.38 18.49
N PHE A 317 -26.69 -5.11 18.01
CA PHE A 317 -27.86 -5.47 18.80
C PHE A 317 -27.50 -6.23 20.08
N LEU A 318 -26.60 -7.21 20.01
CA LEU A 318 -26.17 -7.99 21.19
C LEU A 318 -25.49 -7.09 22.24
N ASP A 319 -24.69 -6.13 21.79
CA ASP A 319 -24.03 -5.14 22.64
C ASP A 319 -25.05 -4.23 23.37
N GLU A 320 -26.02 -3.68 22.63
CA GLU A 320 -27.08 -2.84 23.17
C GLU A 320 -28.06 -3.61 24.07
N PHE A 321 -28.30 -4.88 23.73
CA PHE A 321 -29.15 -5.79 24.49
C PHE A 321 -28.52 -6.15 25.84
N ALA A 322 -27.20 -6.43 25.90
CA ALA A 322 -26.53 -6.75 27.16
C ALA A 322 -26.61 -5.58 28.16
N ALA A 323 -26.40 -4.35 27.70
CA ALA A 323 -26.54 -3.13 28.51
C ALA A 323 -28.00 -2.88 28.94
N GLU A 324 -28.99 -3.17 28.08
CA GLU A 324 -30.41 -3.04 28.44
C GLU A 324 -30.86 -4.10 29.43
N ARG A 325 -30.46 -5.35 29.24
CA ARG A 325 -30.72 -6.44 30.17
C ARG A 325 -30.09 -6.15 31.53
N ALA A 326 -28.88 -5.60 31.57
CA ALA A 326 -28.25 -5.17 32.81
C ALA A 326 -29.07 -4.11 33.58
N ARG A 327 -29.66 -3.12 32.88
CA ARG A 327 -30.59 -2.16 33.51
C ARG A 327 -31.81 -2.87 34.10
N ARG A 328 -32.38 -3.85 33.40
CA ARG A 328 -33.50 -4.68 33.90
C ARG A 328 -33.10 -5.59 35.07
N VAL A 329 -31.86 -6.05 35.14
CA VAL A 329 -31.31 -6.77 36.32
C VAL A 329 -31.22 -5.82 37.53
N ALA A 330 -30.72 -4.60 37.34
CA ALA A 330 -30.68 -3.59 38.41
C ALA A 330 -32.09 -3.17 38.90
N GLN A 331 -33.10 -3.28 38.04
CA GLN A 331 -34.53 -3.08 38.37
C GLN A 331 -35.20 -4.32 38.99
N GLY A 332 -34.51 -5.47 39.06
CA GLY A 332 -35.06 -6.72 39.59
C GLY A 332 -35.99 -7.49 38.63
N GLU A 333 -36.12 -7.05 37.38
CA GLU A 333 -36.92 -7.73 36.34
C GLU A 333 -36.18 -8.91 35.69
N ARG A 334 -34.87 -8.99 35.89
CA ARG A 334 -33.96 -10.01 35.37
C ARG A 334 -32.93 -10.38 36.44
N SER A 335 -32.18 -11.44 36.17
CA SER A 335 -31.16 -11.99 37.06
C SER A 335 -29.82 -12.21 36.32
N GLY A 336 -28.74 -12.15 37.07
CA GLY A 336 -27.39 -12.49 36.62
C GLY A 336 -26.66 -11.41 35.82
N LEU A 337 -25.35 -11.60 35.66
CA LEU A 337 -24.51 -10.79 34.79
C LEU A 337 -25.08 -10.79 33.37
N SER A 338 -25.17 -9.62 32.74
CA SER A 338 -25.51 -9.50 31.31
C SER A 338 -24.28 -9.01 30.57
N LEU A 339 -23.77 -9.82 29.64
CA LEU A 339 -22.46 -9.60 29.00
C LEU A 339 -22.52 -9.85 27.48
N SER A 340 -22.05 -8.88 26.71
CA SER A 340 -21.69 -9.06 25.30
C SER A 340 -20.17 -9.21 25.17
N VAL A 341 -19.72 -10.24 24.44
CA VAL A 341 -18.30 -10.49 24.18
C VAL A 341 -18.00 -10.31 22.70
N ASN A 342 -17.26 -9.26 22.34
CA ASN A 342 -16.94 -8.87 20.97
C ASN A 342 -15.71 -9.61 20.46
N TRP A 343 -15.88 -10.85 20.03
CA TRP A 343 -14.75 -11.70 19.67
C TRP A 343 -13.98 -11.20 18.42
N PRO A 344 -12.64 -11.29 18.40
CA PRO A 344 -11.82 -11.09 17.20
C PRO A 344 -11.88 -12.32 16.28
N LEU A 345 -11.00 -12.36 15.28
CA LEU A 345 -10.92 -13.46 14.31
C LEU A 345 -10.64 -14.81 15.01
N TRP A 346 -11.52 -15.77 14.81
CA TRP A 346 -11.32 -17.18 15.19
C TRP A 346 -10.60 -17.93 14.08
N LEU A 347 -9.52 -18.65 14.41
CA LEU A 347 -8.72 -19.41 13.45
C LEU A 347 -8.05 -20.60 14.13
N ASP A 348 -8.70 -21.77 14.08
CA ASP A 348 -8.09 -23.02 14.50
C ASP A 348 -7.01 -23.46 13.49
N ALA A 349 -5.97 -24.15 13.98
CA ALA A 349 -4.85 -24.61 13.13
C ALA A 349 -5.31 -25.50 11.95
N GLU A 350 -6.42 -26.22 12.15
CA GLU A 350 -7.06 -27.17 11.23
C GLU A 350 -8.28 -26.59 10.49
N ASP A 351 -8.53 -25.27 10.51
CA ASP A 351 -9.65 -24.71 9.72
C ASP A 351 -9.31 -24.70 8.22
N GLU A 352 -10.14 -25.35 7.40
CA GLU A 352 -9.99 -25.40 5.94
C GLU A 352 -10.00 -24.00 5.29
N ARG A 353 -10.60 -23.00 5.94
CA ARG A 353 -10.62 -21.60 5.47
C ARG A 353 -9.40 -20.81 5.95
N ARG A 354 -8.39 -21.46 6.55
CA ARG A 354 -7.21 -20.79 7.12
C ARG A 354 -6.43 -19.99 6.08
N GLU A 355 -6.33 -20.49 4.85
CA GLU A 355 -5.71 -19.78 3.72
C GLU A 355 -6.50 -18.49 3.38
N GLN A 356 -7.84 -18.58 3.30
CA GLN A 356 -8.71 -17.43 3.03
C GLN A 356 -8.57 -16.31 4.08
N TYR A 357 -8.43 -16.68 5.36
CA TYR A 357 -8.29 -15.71 6.46
C TYR A 357 -6.83 -15.37 6.82
N GLN A 358 -5.83 -15.93 6.14
CA GLN A 358 -4.42 -15.69 6.45
C GLN A 358 -4.01 -14.23 6.24
N ALA A 359 -4.50 -13.58 5.19
CA ALA A 359 -4.26 -12.16 4.94
C ALA A 359 -4.88 -11.27 6.03
N LEU A 360 -6.11 -11.58 6.47
CA LEU A 360 -6.76 -10.87 7.57
C LEU A 360 -6.03 -11.08 8.91
N ALA A 361 -5.57 -12.31 9.18
CA ALA A 361 -4.76 -12.61 10.35
C ALA A 361 -3.41 -11.86 10.36
N ALA A 362 -2.74 -11.74 9.20
CA ALA A 362 -1.53 -10.95 9.06
C ALA A 362 -1.80 -9.44 9.26
N PHE A 363 -2.91 -8.93 8.72
CA PHE A 363 -3.35 -7.55 8.92
C PHE A 363 -3.65 -7.23 10.39
N LEU A 364 -4.37 -8.09 11.11
CA LEU A 364 -4.69 -7.88 12.53
C LEU A 364 -3.42 -7.85 13.41
N ARG A 365 -2.45 -8.74 13.15
CA ARG A 365 -1.13 -8.71 13.81
C ARG A 365 -0.36 -7.44 13.45
N GLY A 366 -0.27 -7.11 12.15
CA GLY A 366 0.52 -5.99 11.64
C GLY A 366 -0.01 -4.61 12.02
N GLN A 367 -1.32 -4.42 12.10
CA GLN A 367 -1.90 -3.11 12.44
C GLN A 367 -2.18 -2.91 13.92
N PHE A 368 -2.61 -3.96 14.63
CA PHE A 368 -3.12 -3.85 16.00
C PHE A 368 -2.38 -4.74 17.02
N GLY A 369 -1.44 -5.58 16.59
CA GLY A 369 -0.81 -6.59 17.46
C GLY A 369 -1.71 -7.77 17.82
N MET A 370 -2.90 -7.87 17.21
CA MET A 370 -3.90 -8.88 17.54
C MET A 370 -3.66 -10.19 16.80
N GLU A 371 -3.58 -11.28 17.54
CA GLU A 371 -3.52 -12.64 17.01
C GLU A 371 -4.92 -13.27 16.91
N PRO A 372 -5.14 -14.17 15.93
CA PRO A 372 -6.36 -14.97 15.89
C PRO A 372 -6.49 -15.91 17.09
N LEU A 373 -7.72 -16.12 17.56
CA LEU A 373 -8.03 -17.06 18.65
C LEU A 373 -8.32 -18.47 18.12
N SER A 374 -7.73 -19.49 18.73
CA SER A 374 -8.23 -20.86 18.60
C SER A 374 -9.52 -21.04 19.43
N SER A 375 -10.38 -21.96 19.00
CA SER A 375 -11.63 -22.30 19.69
C SER A 375 -11.38 -22.67 21.15
N GLN A 376 -10.31 -23.44 21.42
CA GLN A 376 -9.92 -23.81 22.78
C GLN A 376 -9.49 -22.59 23.61
N ARG A 377 -8.61 -21.73 23.06
CA ARG A 377 -8.07 -20.60 23.83
C ARG A 377 -9.14 -19.55 24.14
N GLY A 378 -10.04 -19.30 23.19
CA GLY A 378 -11.18 -18.42 23.44
C GLY A 378 -12.25 -19.03 24.35
N ALA A 379 -12.43 -20.36 24.36
CA ALA A 379 -13.28 -21.02 25.35
C ALA A 379 -12.73 -20.87 26.77
N GLU A 380 -11.42 -21.01 26.99
CA GLU A 380 -10.80 -20.72 28.28
C GLU A 380 -10.96 -19.26 28.70
N LEU A 381 -10.65 -18.35 27.79
CA LEU A 381 -10.79 -16.91 28.01
C LEU A 381 -12.24 -16.52 28.30
N PHE A 382 -13.21 -17.19 27.69
CA PHE A 382 -14.63 -16.98 27.98
C PHE A 382 -14.99 -17.28 29.44
N LEU A 383 -14.48 -18.40 30.00
CA LEU A 383 -14.72 -18.74 31.40
C LEU A 383 -14.01 -17.74 32.33
N ASP A 384 -12.75 -17.37 32.03
CA ASP A 384 -12.02 -16.31 32.75
C ASP A 384 -12.80 -14.98 32.77
N LEU A 385 -13.44 -14.59 31.64
CA LEU A 385 -14.25 -13.38 31.56
C LEU A 385 -15.52 -13.46 32.41
N LEU A 386 -16.22 -14.61 32.44
CA LEU A 386 -17.42 -14.78 33.27
C LEU A 386 -17.11 -14.64 34.77
N ASP A 387 -15.99 -15.20 35.22
CA ASP A 387 -15.64 -15.23 36.64
C ASP A 387 -14.92 -13.96 37.11
N LYS A 388 -14.10 -13.31 36.27
CA LYS A 388 -13.20 -12.23 36.70
C LYS A 388 -13.59 -10.82 36.25
N LEU A 389 -14.59 -10.67 35.38
CA LEU A 389 -15.07 -9.33 34.99
C LEU A 389 -15.88 -8.65 36.12
N PRO A 390 -15.81 -7.31 36.23
CA PRO A 390 -16.71 -6.55 37.06
C PRO A 390 -18.18 -6.70 36.65
N ASP A 391 -19.07 -6.78 37.65
CA ASP A 391 -20.53 -6.80 37.47
C ASP A 391 -21.07 -5.61 36.65
N THR A 392 -20.32 -4.49 36.62
CA THR A 392 -20.60 -3.27 35.85
C THR A 392 -20.09 -3.32 34.41
N CYS A 393 -19.39 -4.37 34.00
CA CYS A 393 -18.92 -4.58 32.64
C CYS A 393 -19.95 -5.40 31.86
N HIS A 394 -20.62 -4.75 30.91
CA HIS A 394 -21.66 -5.38 30.08
C HIS A 394 -21.22 -5.63 28.65
N GLN A 395 -20.03 -5.16 28.27
CA GLN A 395 -19.44 -5.34 26.96
C GLN A 395 -17.92 -5.41 27.07
N VAL A 396 -17.29 -6.39 26.42
CA VAL A 396 -15.82 -6.59 26.43
C VAL A 396 -15.29 -7.02 25.07
N VAL A 397 -14.11 -6.53 24.69
CA VAL A 397 -13.36 -6.98 23.50
C VAL A 397 -12.14 -7.79 23.96
N PRO A 398 -12.18 -9.14 23.93
CA PRO A 398 -11.03 -9.96 24.26
C PRO A 398 -9.98 -9.95 23.15
N CYS A 399 -8.78 -9.44 23.43
CA CYS A 399 -7.65 -9.46 22.51
C CYS A 399 -6.50 -10.32 23.05
N VAL A 400 -5.78 -11.00 22.16
CA VAL A 400 -4.56 -11.78 22.48
C VAL A 400 -3.45 -11.45 21.48
N GLY A 401 -2.19 -11.52 21.90
CA GLY A 401 -1.03 -11.08 21.11
C GLY A 401 -0.20 -10.00 21.80
N ASP A 402 0.33 -9.06 21.02
CA ASP A 402 1.19 -7.96 21.48
C ASP A 402 0.39 -6.89 22.23
N ALA A 403 0.39 -6.99 23.56
CA ALA A 403 -0.34 -6.09 24.44
C ALA A 403 0.15 -4.63 24.40
N GLU A 404 1.42 -4.37 24.08
CA GLU A 404 1.91 -2.99 24.00
C GLU A 404 1.43 -2.32 22.71
N ARG A 405 1.53 -3.02 21.58
CA ARG A 405 0.98 -2.57 20.30
C ARG A 405 -0.53 -2.41 20.32
N MET A 406 -1.26 -3.29 21.03
CA MET A 406 -2.70 -3.10 21.27
C MET A 406 -2.98 -1.81 22.05
N ARG A 407 -2.26 -1.55 23.16
CA ARG A 407 -2.45 -0.31 23.93
C ARG A 407 -2.20 0.93 23.07
N GLN A 408 -1.12 0.94 22.30
CA GLN A 408 -0.76 2.05 21.41
C GLN A 408 -1.77 2.27 20.26
N ARG A 409 -2.53 1.25 19.84
CA ARG A 409 -3.37 1.28 18.64
C ARG A 409 -4.88 1.23 18.90
N LEU A 410 -5.32 0.75 20.05
CA LEU A 410 -6.73 0.57 20.39
C LEU A 410 -7.20 1.51 21.52
N LEU A 411 -6.30 2.02 22.36
CA LEU A 411 -6.65 2.92 23.46
C LEU A 411 -6.43 4.39 23.06
N PRO A 412 -7.26 5.32 23.57
CA PRO A 412 -7.02 6.75 23.39
C PRO A 412 -5.71 7.18 24.08
N ALA A 413 -4.97 8.09 23.45
CA ALA A 413 -3.73 8.63 24.03
C ALA A 413 -4.04 9.37 25.35
N THR A 414 -3.45 8.92 26.45
CA THR A 414 -3.67 9.45 27.80
C THR A 414 -3.08 10.86 27.97
N THR A 415 -3.83 11.87 27.53
CA THR A 415 -3.61 13.26 27.92
C THR A 415 -4.40 13.58 29.19
N ALA A 416 -3.70 13.71 30.32
CA ALA A 416 -4.31 14.17 31.57
C ALA A 416 -4.75 15.64 31.43
N PRO A 417 -6.01 16.01 31.74
CA PRO A 417 -6.48 17.38 31.58
C PRO A 417 -6.00 18.27 32.73
N ALA A 418 -5.26 19.32 32.40
CA ALA A 418 -4.97 20.44 33.31
C ALA A 418 -6.02 21.56 33.15
N PRO A 419 -6.42 22.30 34.22
CA PRO A 419 -7.57 23.19 34.15
C PRO A 419 -7.29 24.50 33.40
N ALA A 420 -8.35 25.06 32.79
CA ALA A 420 -8.30 26.33 32.09
C ALA A 420 -8.15 27.55 33.04
N THR A 421 -7.44 28.57 32.57
CA THR A 421 -7.49 29.94 33.09
C THR A 421 -7.75 30.92 31.95
N ALA A 422 -8.58 31.93 32.19
CA ALA A 422 -9.18 32.78 31.17
C ALA A 422 -8.66 34.24 31.19
N ALA A 423 -9.12 35.00 30.18
CA ALA A 423 -9.11 36.47 30.01
C ALA A 423 -7.91 37.09 29.25
N PRO A 424 -8.08 38.30 28.65
CA PRO A 424 -9.31 38.99 28.23
C PRO A 424 -9.30 39.46 26.74
N ALA A 425 -10.45 39.87 26.23
CA ALA A 425 -10.61 40.41 24.86
C ALA A 425 -10.19 41.89 24.72
N ALA A 426 -9.70 42.26 23.53
CA ALA A 426 -9.49 43.65 23.09
C ALA A 426 -10.08 43.86 21.68
N GLN A 427 -10.56 45.07 21.37
CA GLN A 427 -11.39 45.38 20.19
C GLN A 427 -10.72 46.31 19.15
N ARG A 428 -11.32 46.34 17.94
CA ARG A 428 -11.28 47.36 16.85
C ARG A 428 -10.11 47.33 15.84
N PRO A 429 -10.26 47.90 14.62
CA PRO A 429 -11.47 48.34 13.87
C PRO A 429 -11.52 47.78 12.42
N ALA A 430 -12.48 48.27 11.60
CA ALA A 430 -12.65 47.98 10.16
C ALA A 430 -13.01 49.31 9.41
N ALA A 431 -13.08 49.42 8.08
CA ALA A 431 -12.99 48.43 6.99
C ALA A 431 -12.52 49.11 5.67
N ASP A 432 -11.90 48.36 4.75
CA ASP A 432 -11.65 48.71 3.33
C ASP A 432 -11.03 47.50 2.60
N SER A 433 -11.14 47.26 1.27
CA SER A 433 -12.19 47.53 0.28
C SER A 433 -11.84 46.79 -1.03
N GLY A 434 -12.76 46.01 -1.62
CA GLY A 434 -12.53 45.25 -2.87
C GLY A 434 -13.77 44.50 -3.35
N ALA A 435 -13.78 44.00 -4.61
CA ALA A 435 -14.93 43.31 -5.19
C ALA A 435 -15.26 41.99 -4.46
N THR A 436 -16.55 41.64 -4.33
CA THR A 436 -16.93 40.40 -3.65
C THR A 436 -16.68 39.16 -4.51
N LEU A 437 -16.60 37.98 -3.88
CA LEU A 437 -16.49 36.71 -4.61
C LEU A 437 -17.72 36.45 -5.48
N GLU A 438 -18.88 36.91 -5.04
CA GLU A 438 -20.16 36.76 -5.74
C GLU A 438 -20.18 37.65 -7.01
N ASP A 439 -19.76 38.92 -6.91
CA ASP A 439 -19.63 39.82 -8.09
C ASP A 439 -18.71 39.23 -9.17
N ILE A 440 -17.61 38.61 -8.75
CA ILE A 440 -16.63 38.01 -9.67
C ILE A 440 -17.17 36.69 -10.23
N GLY A 441 -17.83 35.88 -9.40
CA GLY A 441 -18.47 34.64 -9.80
C GLY A 441 -19.56 34.83 -10.85
N GLU A 442 -20.46 35.80 -10.66
CA GLU A 442 -21.50 36.12 -11.64
C GLU A 442 -20.91 36.55 -12.99
N ARG A 443 -19.85 37.38 -12.98
CA ARG A 443 -19.15 37.80 -14.20
C ARG A 443 -18.44 36.64 -14.90
N LEU A 444 -17.89 35.68 -14.15
CA LEU A 444 -17.30 34.46 -14.69
C LEU A 444 -18.37 33.53 -15.29
N VAL A 445 -19.51 33.36 -14.61
CA VAL A 445 -20.65 32.58 -15.13
C VAL A 445 -21.13 33.16 -16.47
N GLU A 446 -21.23 34.49 -16.58
CA GLU A 446 -21.64 35.13 -17.85
C GLU A 446 -20.57 35.05 -18.96
N LEU A 447 -19.29 35.00 -18.60
CA LEU A 447 -18.21 34.72 -19.55
C LEU A 447 -18.27 33.26 -20.05
N VAL A 448 -18.45 32.31 -19.14
CA VAL A 448 -18.59 30.88 -19.46
C VAL A 448 -19.84 30.62 -20.29
N ARG A 449 -20.96 31.25 -19.96
CA ARG A 449 -22.19 31.28 -20.77
C ARG A 449 -21.93 31.76 -22.18
N ALA A 450 -21.20 32.87 -22.35
CA ALA A 450 -20.94 33.46 -23.66
C ALA A 450 -20.09 32.54 -24.57
N GLN A 451 -19.22 31.71 -23.98
CA GLN A 451 -18.38 30.76 -24.71
C GLN A 451 -19.05 29.41 -24.95
N THR A 452 -19.81 28.89 -23.99
CA THR A 452 -20.42 27.53 -24.05
C THR A 452 -21.86 27.51 -24.57
N GLY A 453 -22.58 28.63 -24.52
CA GLY A 453 -24.02 28.70 -24.83
C GLY A 453 -24.93 28.12 -23.75
N LEU A 454 -24.39 27.67 -22.62
CA LEU A 454 -25.16 27.14 -21.48
C LEU A 454 -25.99 28.26 -20.80
N ARG A 455 -27.11 27.91 -20.17
CA ARG A 455 -27.88 28.86 -19.36
C ARG A 455 -27.14 29.11 -18.03
N PRO A 456 -27.15 30.33 -17.45
CA PRO A 456 -26.39 30.64 -16.23
C PRO A 456 -26.63 29.63 -15.09
N GLN A 457 -27.89 29.28 -14.90
CA GLN A 457 -28.40 28.30 -13.92
C GLN A 457 -27.98 26.84 -14.13
N ASP A 458 -27.43 26.50 -15.31
CA ASP A 458 -26.93 25.15 -15.64
C ASP A 458 -25.38 25.10 -15.65
N ILE A 459 -24.70 26.18 -15.24
CA ILE A 459 -23.22 26.25 -15.16
C ILE A 459 -22.82 26.03 -13.69
N PRO A 460 -22.52 24.79 -13.25
CA PRO A 460 -22.12 24.52 -11.89
C PRO A 460 -20.77 25.15 -11.54
N VAL A 461 -20.76 26.05 -10.54
CA VAL A 461 -19.61 26.89 -10.20
C VAL A 461 -18.46 26.17 -9.46
N ASP A 462 -18.78 25.11 -8.71
CA ASP A 462 -17.80 24.30 -7.96
C ASP A 462 -17.25 23.11 -8.76
N ARG A 463 -17.74 22.88 -9.98
CA ARG A 463 -17.29 21.78 -10.84
C ARG A 463 -16.03 22.14 -11.60
N THR A 464 -15.29 21.11 -12.01
CA THR A 464 -14.05 21.34 -12.76
C THR A 464 -14.36 21.85 -14.16
N TRP A 465 -13.45 22.61 -14.77
CA TRP A 465 -13.61 23.04 -16.17
C TRP A 465 -13.89 21.87 -17.13
N GLY A 466 -13.28 20.70 -16.88
CA GLY A 466 -13.55 19.48 -17.66
C GLY A 466 -14.98 18.96 -17.51
N ASP A 467 -15.58 19.03 -16.31
CA ASP A 467 -17.00 18.70 -16.09
C ASP A 467 -17.93 19.67 -16.84
N LEU A 468 -17.49 20.93 -17.03
CA LEU A 468 -18.17 21.96 -17.82
C LEU A 468 -17.93 21.83 -19.34
N GLY A 469 -17.21 20.78 -19.79
CA GLY A 469 -16.92 20.53 -21.19
C GLY A 469 -15.80 21.38 -21.79
N TYR A 470 -15.01 22.08 -20.97
CA TYR A 470 -13.84 22.82 -21.45
C TYR A 470 -12.68 21.87 -21.76
N ASP A 471 -12.14 21.98 -22.97
CA ASP A 471 -10.85 21.42 -23.37
C ASP A 471 -9.72 22.45 -23.27
N SER A 472 -8.49 22.05 -23.61
CA SER A 472 -7.31 22.91 -23.60
C SER A 472 -7.42 24.15 -24.50
N VAL A 473 -8.24 24.11 -25.55
CA VAL A 473 -8.46 25.25 -26.47
C VAL A 473 -9.48 26.21 -25.85
N MET A 474 -10.57 25.70 -25.29
CA MET A 474 -11.56 26.52 -24.59
C MET A 474 -10.98 27.17 -23.32
N LEU A 475 -10.11 26.49 -22.58
CA LEU A 475 -9.37 27.07 -21.44
C LEU A 475 -8.44 28.21 -21.89
N SER A 476 -7.79 28.07 -23.04
CA SER A 476 -6.95 29.14 -23.61
C SER A 476 -7.79 30.35 -24.05
N HIS A 477 -9.04 30.14 -24.48
CA HIS A 477 -9.99 31.21 -24.78
C HIS A 477 -10.53 31.88 -23.52
N LEU A 478 -10.89 31.12 -22.49
CA LEU A 478 -11.24 31.61 -21.16
C LEU A 478 -10.15 32.54 -20.60
N ALA A 479 -8.89 32.08 -20.59
CA ALA A 479 -7.75 32.87 -20.11
C ALA A 479 -7.59 34.23 -20.83
N ARG A 480 -7.71 34.24 -22.17
CA ARG A 480 -7.64 35.46 -22.99
C ARG A 480 -8.78 36.43 -22.69
N ASP A 481 -9.99 35.92 -22.51
CA ASP A 481 -11.19 36.74 -22.39
C ASP A 481 -11.38 37.30 -20.95
N LEU A 482 -10.65 36.77 -19.96
CA LEU A 482 -10.56 37.36 -18.60
C LEU A 482 -9.92 38.75 -18.59
N GLY A 483 -8.89 38.99 -19.41
CA GLY A 483 -8.16 40.26 -19.45
C GLY A 483 -9.06 41.48 -19.71
N PRO A 484 -9.81 41.50 -20.83
CA PRO A 484 -10.75 42.59 -21.13
C PRO A 484 -11.90 42.75 -20.12
N GLN A 485 -12.30 41.68 -19.43
CA GLN A 485 -13.46 41.65 -18.53
C GLN A 485 -13.12 42.00 -17.07
N PHE A 486 -11.92 41.65 -16.60
CA PHE A 486 -11.51 41.81 -15.20
C PHE A 486 -10.28 42.70 -15.01
N GLY A 487 -9.58 43.08 -16.08
CA GLY A 487 -8.40 43.96 -16.03
C GLY A 487 -7.12 43.26 -15.56
N VAL A 488 -7.09 41.93 -15.55
CA VAL A 488 -5.97 41.11 -15.07
C VAL A 488 -5.41 40.19 -16.16
N GLU A 489 -4.09 40.12 -16.31
CA GLU A 489 -3.47 39.10 -17.16
C GLU A 489 -3.45 37.76 -16.41
N THR A 490 -4.29 36.82 -16.85
CA THR A 490 -4.35 35.46 -16.28
C THR A 490 -3.77 34.46 -17.29
N PRO A 491 -2.57 33.90 -17.06
CA PRO A 491 -2.01 32.89 -17.96
C PRO A 491 -2.84 31.59 -17.91
N PRO A 492 -2.94 30.80 -19.00
CA PRO A 492 -3.81 29.63 -19.06
C PRO A 492 -3.54 28.55 -18.00
N ASN A 493 -2.32 28.50 -17.46
CA ASN A 493 -1.93 27.57 -16.40
C ASN A 493 -2.60 27.85 -15.04
N ALA A 494 -2.96 29.11 -14.77
CA ALA A 494 -3.68 29.48 -13.56
C ALA A 494 -5.07 28.80 -13.52
N LEU A 495 -5.71 28.56 -14.67
CA LEU A 495 -7.00 27.88 -14.75
C LEU A 495 -6.93 26.38 -14.41
N PHE A 496 -5.75 25.75 -14.47
CA PHE A 496 -5.58 24.37 -13.99
C PHE A 496 -5.40 24.33 -12.46
N LYS A 497 -4.78 25.36 -11.87
CA LYS A 497 -4.66 25.53 -10.42
C LYS A 497 -5.99 25.93 -9.78
N TYR A 498 -6.73 26.81 -10.43
CA TYR A 498 -8.06 27.28 -10.04
C TYR A 498 -9.08 26.64 -10.98
N SER A 499 -9.33 25.35 -10.75
CA SER A 499 -9.98 24.42 -11.67
C SER A 499 -11.51 24.58 -11.78
N SER A 500 -12.10 25.54 -11.08
CA SER A 500 -13.54 25.81 -11.04
C SER A 500 -13.83 27.32 -10.99
N ILE A 501 -15.06 27.74 -11.29
CA ILE A 501 -15.49 29.14 -11.19
C ILE A 501 -15.27 29.66 -9.75
N THR A 502 -15.64 28.89 -8.73
CA THR A 502 -15.46 29.27 -7.31
C THR A 502 -13.99 29.49 -6.95
N THR A 503 -13.09 28.61 -7.38
CA THR A 503 -11.64 28.77 -7.10
C THR A 503 -11.02 29.91 -7.89
N LEU A 504 -11.49 30.16 -9.11
CA LEU A 504 -11.04 31.27 -9.94
C LEU A 504 -11.54 32.63 -9.42
N SER A 505 -12.79 32.71 -8.91
CA SER A 505 -13.31 33.89 -8.23
C SER A 505 -12.45 34.30 -7.04
N ALA A 506 -12.00 33.32 -6.24
CA ALA A 506 -11.09 33.56 -5.13
C ALA A 506 -9.75 34.13 -5.58
N TYR A 507 -9.14 33.55 -6.63
CA TYR A 507 -7.90 34.07 -7.20
C TYR A 507 -8.05 35.48 -7.77
N LEU A 508 -9.10 35.74 -8.56
CA LEU A 508 -9.33 37.05 -9.17
C LEU A 508 -9.60 38.15 -8.13
N ARG A 509 -10.30 37.83 -7.03
CA ARG A 509 -10.43 38.75 -5.88
C ARG A 509 -9.06 39.12 -5.33
N ASP A 510 -8.20 38.12 -5.12
CA ASP A 510 -6.88 38.30 -4.53
C ASP A 510 -5.90 39.01 -5.49
N GLN A 511 -6.21 39.10 -6.80
CA GLN A 511 -5.52 39.93 -7.80
C GLN A 511 -6.01 41.39 -7.87
N GLY A 512 -6.95 41.82 -7.02
CA GLY A 512 -7.30 43.24 -6.86
C GLY A 512 -8.28 43.81 -7.90
N VAL A 513 -9.20 42.99 -8.43
CA VAL A 513 -10.27 43.44 -9.33
C VAL A 513 -11.12 44.56 -8.68
N PRO A 514 -11.35 45.71 -9.34
CA PRO A 514 -12.11 46.82 -8.76
C PRO A 514 -13.61 46.50 -8.60
N ALA A 515 -14.18 46.96 -7.48
CA ALA A 515 -15.58 46.78 -7.13
C ALA A 515 -16.52 47.78 -7.84
N ARG A 516 -17.81 47.42 -7.89
CA ARG A 516 -18.92 48.38 -8.05
C ARG A 516 -19.49 48.71 -6.67
N ASP A 517 -20.12 49.86 -6.50
CA ASP A 517 -20.43 50.45 -5.18
C ASP A 517 -21.23 49.55 -4.20
N ALA A 518 -20.53 48.90 -3.26
CA ALA A 518 -20.87 48.78 -1.83
C ALA A 518 -19.69 48.14 -1.05
N GLN A 519 -19.33 48.71 0.11
CA GLN A 519 -18.07 48.45 0.86
C GLN A 519 -18.35 48.35 2.37
N ALA A 520 -17.60 47.63 3.23
CA ALA A 520 -16.52 46.65 3.03
C ALA A 520 -16.27 45.82 4.34
N VAL A 521 -15.40 44.80 4.26
CA VAL A 521 -15.05 43.83 5.32
C VAL A 521 -13.65 44.12 5.91
N ALA A 522 -13.38 43.72 7.17
CA ALA A 522 -12.03 43.46 7.74
C ALA A 522 -12.16 42.86 9.16
N ALA A 523 -11.27 42.03 9.72
CA ALA A 523 -10.15 41.23 9.19
C ALA A 523 -9.75 40.16 10.24
N ALA A 524 -8.92 39.17 9.87
CA ALA A 524 -8.41 38.11 10.76
C ALA A 524 -6.93 38.31 11.14
N PRO A 525 -6.47 37.72 12.26
CA PRO A 525 -5.05 37.38 12.49
C PRO A 525 -4.91 35.85 12.82
N PRO A 526 -3.72 35.27 13.10
CA PRO A 526 -3.14 34.28 12.19
C PRO A 526 -2.99 32.86 12.78
N ILE A 527 -2.57 31.92 11.92
CA ILE A 527 -2.27 30.52 12.24
C ILE A 527 -0.93 30.41 13.01
N PRO A 528 -0.87 29.73 14.17
CA PRO A 528 0.39 29.27 14.77
C PRO A 528 0.89 27.98 14.09
N ALA A 529 2.20 27.90 13.87
CA ALA A 529 2.86 26.74 13.28
C ALA A 529 3.36 25.73 14.34
N ALA A 530 3.75 24.55 13.84
CA ALA A 530 4.56 23.50 14.46
C ALA A 530 3.93 22.62 15.58
N VAL A 531 3.73 21.35 15.23
CA VAL A 531 4.29 20.24 16.03
C VAL A 531 5.15 19.39 15.09
N THR A 532 6.44 19.29 15.40
CA THR A 532 7.41 18.44 14.72
C THR A 532 7.63 17.16 15.53
N GLU A 533 7.19 16.00 15.04
CA GLU A 533 7.65 14.70 15.56
C GLU A 533 7.97 13.72 14.42
N ASP A 534 9.27 13.44 14.32
CA ASP A 534 10.04 12.44 13.57
C ASP A 534 9.82 12.12 12.06
N PRO A 535 10.92 12.01 11.27
CA PRO A 535 10.86 11.46 9.91
C PRO A 535 10.64 9.93 9.91
N SER A 536 10.03 9.48 8.81
CA SER A 536 9.86 8.12 8.27
C SER A 536 10.34 6.88 9.08
N PRO A 537 9.56 5.78 9.09
CA PRO A 537 10.05 4.49 9.55
C PRO A 537 11.19 4.01 8.62
N GLY A 538 12.39 3.84 9.19
CA GLY A 538 13.58 3.37 8.43
C GLY A 538 14.88 4.16 8.65
N ARG A 539 15.11 4.73 9.85
CA ARG A 539 16.23 5.63 10.28
C ARG A 539 17.70 5.24 9.96
N GLY A 540 17.96 4.18 9.20
CA GLY A 540 19.29 3.82 8.70
C GLY A 540 19.63 4.46 7.35
N LYS A 541 20.92 4.44 6.97
CA LYS A 541 21.37 4.67 5.59
C LYS A 541 21.63 3.31 4.93
N TYR A 542 21.33 3.17 3.64
CA TYR A 542 21.49 1.92 2.91
C TYR A 542 22.42 2.11 1.72
N ALA A 543 23.32 1.16 1.48
CA ALA A 543 24.24 1.18 0.37
C ALA A 543 23.67 0.39 -0.81
N VAL A 544 23.63 1.00 -1.99
CA VAL A 544 23.55 0.25 -3.25
C VAL A 544 24.96 -0.23 -3.56
N ILE A 545 25.16 -1.56 -3.54
CA ILE A 545 26.47 -2.19 -3.68
C ILE A 545 26.67 -2.92 -5.02
N GLY A 546 25.62 -3.08 -5.82
CA GLY A 546 25.73 -3.63 -7.17
C GLY A 546 24.49 -3.33 -7.99
N MET A 547 24.64 -3.32 -9.31
CA MET A 547 23.55 -3.09 -10.25
C MET A 547 23.72 -3.88 -11.55
N SER A 548 22.59 -4.21 -12.20
CA SER A 548 22.56 -4.79 -13.53
C SER A 548 21.24 -4.41 -14.22
N GLY A 549 21.24 -4.35 -15.54
CA GLY A 549 20.03 -4.01 -16.29
C GLY A 549 20.26 -3.99 -17.79
N ILE A 550 19.15 -4.09 -18.52
CA ILE A 550 19.09 -3.99 -19.98
C ILE A 550 18.03 -2.94 -20.30
N MET A 551 18.40 -1.94 -21.07
CA MET A 551 17.52 -0.88 -21.55
C MET A 551 17.32 -1.02 -23.06
N PRO A 552 16.25 -0.43 -23.63
CA PRO A 552 16.02 -0.42 -25.07
C PRO A 552 17.26 -0.01 -25.88
N GLY A 553 17.55 -0.78 -26.93
CA GLY A 553 18.64 -0.48 -27.87
C GLY A 553 20.06 -0.83 -27.40
N GLY A 554 20.24 -1.50 -26.25
CA GLY A 554 21.54 -1.98 -25.77
C GLY A 554 21.47 -3.39 -25.15
N GLU A 555 22.63 -4.01 -24.94
CA GLU A 555 22.76 -5.31 -24.26
C GLU A 555 23.01 -5.16 -22.75
N ASP A 556 23.57 -4.03 -22.29
CA ASP A 556 23.88 -3.76 -20.88
C ASP A 556 23.78 -2.27 -20.45
N LEU A 557 24.27 -1.96 -19.25
CA LEU A 557 24.28 -0.60 -18.70
C LEU A 557 25.36 0.32 -19.31
N ALA A 558 26.38 -0.21 -19.97
CA ALA A 558 27.38 0.58 -20.67
C ALA A 558 26.81 1.10 -22.00
N ASP A 559 26.10 0.26 -22.75
CA ASP A 559 25.33 0.67 -23.94
C ASP A 559 24.27 1.72 -23.57
N PHE A 560 23.55 1.51 -22.47
CA PHE A 560 22.58 2.47 -21.96
C PHE A 560 23.24 3.81 -21.60
N TRP A 561 24.40 3.79 -20.93
CA TRP A 561 25.14 5.02 -20.65
C TRP A 561 25.60 5.74 -21.92
N GLN A 562 26.06 4.99 -22.94
CA GLN A 562 26.45 5.54 -24.23
C GLN A 562 25.25 6.22 -24.93
N LEU A 563 24.10 5.54 -25.02
CA LEU A 563 22.85 6.09 -25.55
C LEU A 563 22.48 7.43 -24.89
N LEU A 564 22.59 7.50 -23.57
CA LEU A 564 22.30 8.72 -22.81
C LEU A 564 23.26 9.87 -23.15
N VAL A 565 24.58 9.65 -23.12
CA VAL A 565 25.56 10.73 -23.35
C VAL A 565 25.69 11.15 -24.82
N GLU A 566 25.26 10.30 -25.75
CA GLU A 566 25.12 10.63 -27.17
C GLU A 566 23.81 11.36 -27.50
N ASN A 567 22.93 11.58 -26.50
CA ASN A 567 21.59 12.15 -26.68
C ASN A 567 20.73 11.34 -27.65
N GLY A 568 20.89 10.01 -27.65
CA GLY A 568 20.17 9.09 -28.50
C GLY A 568 18.74 8.79 -28.03
N SER A 569 17.95 8.21 -28.93
CA SER A 569 16.64 7.63 -28.63
C SER A 569 16.61 6.18 -29.13
N ALA A 570 16.11 5.28 -28.27
CA ALA A 570 15.94 3.86 -28.57
C ALA A 570 14.49 3.51 -29.00
N VAL A 571 13.63 4.51 -29.15
CA VAL A 571 12.25 4.32 -29.63
C VAL A 571 12.26 4.07 -31.14
N ARG A 572 11.71 2.92 -31.56
CA ARG A 572 11.72 2.44 -32.95
C ARG A 572 10.44 1.64 -33.28
N PRO A 573 10.14 1.38 -34.57
CA PRO A 573 8.99 0.56 -34.96
C PRO A 573 9.06 -0.85 -34.35
N VAL A 574 7.94 -1.33 -33.80
CA VAL A 574 7.82 -2.68 -33.25
C VAL A 574 7.60 -3.69 -34.38
N THR A 575 8.65 -4.40 -34.76
CA THR A 575 8.67 -5.33 -35.91
C THR A 575 8.17 -6.74 -35.59
N ARG A 576 8.02 -7.10 -34.30
CA ARG A 576 7.61 -8.45 -33.88
C ARG A 576 6.11 -8.73 -33.99
N TRP A 577 5.27 -7.70 -33.99
CA TRP A 577 3.82 -7.82 -34.18
C TRP A 577 3.48 -7.86 -35.67
N LYS A 578 3.17 -9.05 -36.17
CA LYS A 578 2.74 -9.27 -37.56
C LYS A 578 1.27 -8.82 -37.73
N ASP A 579 0.83 -8.69 -38.98
CA ASP A 579 -0.56 -8.44 -39.36
C ASP A 579 -1.17 -7.10 -38.89
N ARG A 580 -0.37 -6.02 -38.91
CA ARG A 580 -0.85 -4.64 -38.64
C ARG A 580 -0.57 -3.69 -39.81
N ASP A 581 -1.60 -2.95 -40.24
CA ASP A 581 -1.50 -1.93 -41.29
C ASP A 581 -0.69 -0.69 -40.89
N THR A 582 -0.52 -0.44 -39.60
CA THR A 582 0.29 0.66 -39.06
C THR A 582 1.13 0.15 -37.88
N PRO A 583 2.47 0.28 -37.93
CA PRO A 583 3.34 -0.16 -36.86
C PRO A 583 3.27 0.80 -35.66
N TYR A 584 3.18 0.26 -34.46
CA TYR A 584 3.49 1.02 -33.25
C TYR A 584 4.99 1.24 -33.12
N PHE A 585 5.37 2.23 -32.34
CA PHE A 585 6.75 2.47 -31.92
C PHE A 585 6.88 2.20 -30.42
N ALA A 586 8.01 1.62 -30.01
CA ALA A 586 8.34 1.38 -28.61
C ALA A 586 9.86 1.38 -28.42
N GLY A 587 10.31 1.52 -27.17
CA GLY A 587 11.66 1.11 -26.79
C GLY A 587 11.68 -0.41 -26.61
N THR A 588 12.51 -1.15 -27.36
CA THR A 588 12.53 -2.62 -27.31
C THR A 588 13.91 -3.21 -27.05
N ILE A 589 13.94 -4.37 -26.41
CA ILE A 589 15.07 -5.30 -26.28
C ILE A 589 15.04 -6.23 -27.51
N ASP A 590 16.15 -6.37 -28.25
CA ASP A 590 16.17 -7.25 -29.44
C ASP A 590 16.18 -8.75 -29.07
N ALA A 591 16.97 -9.13 -28.07
CA ALA A 591 17.15 -10.51 -27.62
C ALA A 591 16.19 -10.89 -26.47
N PHE A 592 14.97 -10.34 -26.45
CA PHE A 592 14.00 -10.53 -25.37
C PHE A 592 13.63 -12.01 -25.10
N ASP A 593 13.71 -12.86 -26.11
CA ASP A 593 13.43 -14.29 -26.05
C ASP A 593 14.66 -15.15 -25.71
N ALA A 594 15.84 -14.56 -25.49
CA ALA A 594 17.09 -15.27 -25.23
C ALA A 594 17.32 -15.60 -23.74
N PHE A 595 17.86 -16.79 -23.45
CA PHE A 595 18.08 -17.27 -22.08
C PHE A 595 19.09 -18.43 -22.00
N ASP A 596 20.04 -18.38 -21.08
CA ASP A 596 20.93 -19.51 -20.78
C ASP A 596 20.27 -20.50 -19.81
N HIS A 597 19.26 -21.22 -20.32
CA HIS A 597 18.52 -22.21 -19.53
C HIS A 597 19.44 -23.27 -18.88
N SER A 598 20.53 -23.64 -19.57
CA SER A 598 21.47 -24.67 -19.14
C SER A 598 22.25 -24.26 -17.89
N PHE A 599 22.61 -22.97 -17.79
CA PHE A 599 23.30 -22.40 -16.65
C PHE A 599 22.48 -22.52 -15.36
N PHE A 600 21.16 -22.26 -15.47
CA PHE A 600 20.20 -22.29 -14.37
C PHE A 600 19.57 -23.66 -14.12
N GLY A 601 19.97 -24.71 -14.86
CA GLY A 601 19.39 -26.06 -14.72
C GLY A 601 17.94 -26.18 -15.21
N VAL A 602 17.44 -25.19 -15.96
CA VAL A 602 16.09 -25.15 -16.51
C VAL A 602 16.04 -26.00 -17.79
N SER A 603 15.01 -26.82 -17.96
CA SER A 603 14.86 -27.60 -19.19
C SER A 603 14.51 -26.71 -20.38
N ALA A 604 14.97 -27.04 -21.60
CA ALA A 604 14.64 -26.27 -22.80
C ALA A 604 13.11 -26.11 -22.99
N ARG A 605 12.34 -27.15 -22.66
CA ARG A 605 10.88 -27.15 -22.71
C ARG A 605 10.23 -26.24 -21.66
N GLU A 606 10.80 -26.14 -20.48
CA GLU A 606 10.36 -25.16 -19.47
C GLU A 606 10.72 -23.74 -19.92
N ALA A 607 11.92 -23.54 -20.47
CA ALA A 607 12.35 -22.24 -21.00
C ALA A 607 11.42 -21.71 -22.10
N MET A 608 10.96 -22.56 -23.03
CA MET A 608 9.95 -22.21 -24.05
C MET A 608 8.63 -21.69 -23.47
N LEU A 609 8.24 -22.14 -22.26
CA LEU A 609 6.94 -21.84 -21.66
C LEU A 609 7.03 -20.83 -20.50
N MET A 610 8.24 -20.43 -20.13
CA MET A 610 8.53 -19.42 -19.12
C MET A 610 8.50 -18.02 -19.73
N ASP A 611 7.85 -17.06 -19.08
CA ASP A 611 7.76 -15.67 -19.56
C ASP A 611 9.18 -15.09 -19.78
N PRO A 612 9.46 -14.46 -20.95
CA PRO A 612 10.64 -13.63 -21.19
C PRO A 612 11.07 -12.75 -20.01
N GLN A 613 10.11 -12.13 -19.32
CA GLN A 613 10.34 -11.31 -18.12
C GLN A 613 11.09 -12.09 -17.03
N HIS A 614 10.70 -13.35 -16.78
CA HIS A 614 11.33 -14.22 -15.79
C HIS A 614 12.77 -14.60 -16.21
N ARG A 615 12.98 -14.88 -17.49
CA ARG A 615 14.30 -15.22 -18.06
C ARG A 615 15.30 -14.08 -17.92
N ILE A 616 14.89 -12.88 -18.37
CA ILE A 616 15.72 -11.68 -18.39
C ILE A 616 16.00 -11.23 -16.94
N PHE A 617 15.00 -11.23 -16.07
CA PHE A 617 15.16 -10.86 -14.66
C PHE A 617 16.12 -11.79 -13.92
N LEU A 618 16.02 -13.11 -14.11
CA LEU A 618 16.91 -14.08 -13.47
C LEU A 618 18.39 -13.87 -13.85
N GLN A 619 18.68 -13.57 -15.12
CA GLN A 619 20.04 -13.27 -15.59
C GLN A 619 20.59 -11.95 -15.00
N ASN A 620 19.74 -10.92 -14.90
CA ASN A 620 20.14 -9.61 -14.35
C ASN A 620 20.23 -9.62 -12.82
N ALA A 621 19.37 -10.38 -12.13
CA ALA A 621 19.47 -10.67 -10.71
C ALA A 621 20.82 -11.29 -10.35
N TYR A 622 21.22 -12.33 -11.09
CA TYR A 622 22.52 -12.98 -10.94
C TYR A 622 23.67 -12.01 -11.22
N ASN A 623 23.61 -11.25 -12.32
CA ASN A 623 24.66 -10.30 -12.66
C ASN A 623 24.75 -9.09 -11.71
N ALA A 624 23.67 -8.66 -11.06
CA ALA A 624 23.71 -7.60 -10.05
C ALA A 624 24.46 -8.03 -8.78
N LEU A 625 24.34 -9.31 -8.39
CA LEU A 625 25.13 -9.91 -7.31
C LEU A 625 26.61 -10.05 -7.69
N LEU A 626 26.89 -10.35 -8.97
CA LEU A 626 28.26 -10.33 -9.49
C LEU A 626 28.85 -8.92 -9.55
N ASP A 627 28.09 -7.89 -9.93
CA ASP A 627 28.53 -6.49 -9.89
C ASP A 627 28.77 -6.00 -8.45
N ALA A 628 28.05 -6.57 -7.47
CA ALA A 628 28.34 -6.42 -6.04
C ALA A 628 29.58 -7.19 -5.55
N GLY A 629 30.23 -7.97 -6.42
CA GLY A 629 31.42 -8.75 -6.08
C GLY A 629 31.16 -9.97 -5.19
N TYR A 630 29.93 -10.49 -5.16
CA TYR A 630 29.58 -11.73 -4.43
C TYR A 630 29.36 -12.89 -5.39
N ALA A 631 29.85 -14.07 -5.01
CA ALA A 631 29.37 -15.33 -5.58
C ALA A 631 28.01 -15.65 -4.95
N PRO A 632 26.90 -15.80 -5.71
CA PRO A 632 25.57 -16.01 -5.12
C PRO A 632 25.50 -17.18 -4.14
N GLY A 633 26.23 -18.27 -4.41
CA GLY A 633 26.32 -19.42 -3.50
C GLY A 633 26.94 -19.15 -2.13
N THR A 634 27.51 -17.95 -1.88
CA THR A 634 28.03 -17.53 -0.56
C THR A 634 27.02 -16.74 0.28
N LEU A 635 25.90 -16.32 -0.31
CA LEU A 635 24.83 -15.59 0.37
C LEU A 635 23.69 -16.54 0.75
N ARG A 636 22.91 -16.21 1.78
CA ARG A 636 21.69 -16.96 2.16
C ARG A 636 20.52 -16.05 2.47
N ASP A 637 20.66 -15.20 3.49
CA ASP A 637 19.59 -14.28 3.94
C ASP A 637 19.46 -13.04 3.02
N VAL A 638 19.15 -13.33 1.76
CA VAL A 638 18.84 -12.37 0.70
C VAL A 638 17.33 -12.30 0.52
N GLY A 639 16.75 -11.10 0.68
CA GLY A 639 15.38 -10.83 0.27
C GLY A 639 15.32 -10.46 -1.22
N VAL A 640 14.30 -10.92 -1.95
CA VAL A 640 14.11 -10.67 -3.38
C VAL A 640 12.78 -9.94 -3.60
N PHE A 641 12.85 -8.72 -4.14
CA PHE A 641 11.69 -7.85 -4.37
C PHE A 641 11.62 -7.43 -5.84
N ALA A 642 10.62 -7.94 -6.57
CA ALA A 642 10.52 -7.76 -8.01
C ALA A 642 9.25 -6.99 -8.43
N GLY A 643 9.43 -5.81 -9.03
CA GLY A 643 8.35 -5.05 -9.67
C GLY A 643 7.98 -5.64 -11.03
N VAL A 644 6.72 -6.02 -11.22
CA VAL A 644 6.22 -6.57 -12.49
C VAL A 644 4.76 -6.18 -12.68
N GLN A 645 4.34 -6.12 -13.94
CA GLN A 645 2.98 -5.81 -14.37
C GLN A 645 2.75 -6.51 -15.71
N PHE A 646 1.49 -6.86 -15.99
CA PHE A 646 1.04 -7.57 -17.21
C PHE A 646 1.55 -9.02 -17.34
N SER A 647 0.74 -9.83 -18.01
CA SER A 647 1.01 -11.25 -18.29
C SER A 647 0.84 -11.52 -19.78
N GLU A 648 1.42 -10.66 -20.63
CA GLU A 648 1.24 -10.70 -22.09
C GLU A 648 1.68 -12.06 -22.68
N TYR A 649 2.74 -12.69 -22.15
CA TYR A 649 3.16 -14.03 -22.56
C TYR A 649 2.14 -15.11 -22.22
N GLN A 650 1.48 -15.01 -21.06
CA GLN A 650 0.42 -15.92 -20.65
C GLN A 650 -0.81 -15.79 -21.55
N THR A 651 -1.18 -14.56 -21.94
CA THR A 651 -2.27 -14.30 -22.89
C THR A 651 -1.96 -14.88 -24.27
N ALA A 652 -0.73 -14.73 -24.75
CA ALA A 652 -0.31 -15.33 -26.02
C ALA A 652 -0.32 -16.87 -25.93
N LEU A 653 0.17 -17.45 -24.83
CA LEU A 653 0.14 -18.90 -24.57
C LEU A 653 -1.27 -19.50 -24.55
N GLN A 654 -2.31 -18.77 -24.13
CA GLN A 654 -3.70 -19.27 -24.14
C GLN A 654 -4.21 -19.62 -25.56
N HIS A 655 -3.59 -19.05 -26.60
CA HIS A 655 -3.91 -19.27 -28.00
C HIS A 655 -3.02 -20.34 -28.67
N SER A 656 -2.03 -20.88 -27.95
CA SER A 656 -1.16 -21.98 -28.40
C SER A 656 -1.72 -23.37 -28.07
N GLU A 657 -1.12 -24.42 -28.62
CA GLU A 657 -1.40 -25.80 -28.22
C GLU A 657 -0.96 -26.08 -26.75
N ASP A 658 0.01 -25.31 -26.25
CA ASP A 658 0.66 -25.49 -24.95
C ASP A 658 -0.05 -24.84 -23.75
N ARG A 659 -1.22 -24.22 -23.98
CA ARG A 659 -2.04 -23.54 -22.95
C ARG A 659 -2.34 -24.35 -21.68
N ALA A 660 -2.29 -25.68 -21.74
CA ALA A 660 -2.56 -26.59 -20.62
C ALA A 660 -1.31 -27.31 -20.08
N HIS A 661 -0.11 -26.95 -20.54
CA HIS A 661 1.13 -27.60 -20.09
C HIS A 661 1.48 -27.22 -18.63
N PRO A 662 2.00 -28.14 -17.78
CA PRO A 662 2.30 -27.83 -16.37
C PRO A 662 3.23 -26.63 -16.17
N TYR A 663 4.27 -26.49 -17.00
CA TYR A 663 5.19 -25.35 -16.96
C TYR A 663 4.55 -24.00 -17.32
N THR A 664 3.35 -23.96 -17.92
CA THR A 664 2.66 -22.70 -18.20
C THR A 664 2.30 -21.97 -16.90
N VAL A 665 1.99 -22.70 -15.82
CA VAL A 665 1.70 -22.10 -14.50
C VAL A 665 2.98 -21.56 -13.84
N THR A 666 4.00 -22.40 -13.70
CA THR A 666 5.28 -22.03 -13.03
C THR A 666 6.15 -21.09 -13.88
N GLY A 667 5.86 -21.00 -15.18
CA GLY A 667 6.54 -20.14 -16.14
C GLY A 667 6.01 -18.71 -16.19
N ASN A 668 4.74 -18.47 -15.82
CA ASN A 668 4.05 -17.19 -16.06
C ASN A 668 3.42 -16.54 -14.83
N ALA A 669 3.19 -17.26 -13.74
CA ALA A 669 2.66 -16.66 -12.52
C ALA A 669 3.67 -15.65 -11.93
N HIS A 670 3.26 -14.38 -11.75
CA HIS A 670 4.17 -13.31 -11.28
C HIS A 670 4.95 -13.68 -10.02
N ALA A 671 4.32 -14.35 -9.04
CA ALA A 671 5.01 -14.80 -7.82
C ALA A 671 6.27 -15.65 -8.10
N MET A 672 6.35 -16.33 -9.25
CA MET A 672 7.52 -17.10 -9.67
C MET A 672 8.68 -16.23 -10.14
N LEU A 673 8.47 -14.96 -10.52
CA LEU A 673 9.54 -14.04 -10.90
C LEU A 673 10.58 -13.88 -9.77
N ALA A 674 10.11 -13.55 -8.56
CA ALA A 674 10.96 -13.47 -7.37
C ALA A 674 11.33 -14.87 -6.86
N ASN A 675 10.35 -15.76 -6.69
CA ASN A 675 10.57 -17.06 -6.04
C ASN A 675 11.52 -17.98 -6.82
N ARG A 676 11.61 -17.85 -8.15
CA ARG A 676 12.56 -18.62 -8.98
C ARG A 676 14.00 -18.17 -8.77
N VAL A 677 14.25 -16.88 -8.56
CA VAL A 677 15.58 -16.38 -8.18
C VAL A 677 15.98 -16.97 -6.82
N SER A 678 15.10 -16.84 -5.82
CA SER A 678 15.34 -17.35 -4.46
C SER A 678 15.55 -18.87 -4.45
N HIS A 679 14.75 -19.63 -5.20
CA HIS A 679 14.87 -21.08 -5.30
C HIS A 679 16.17 -21.54 -5.99
N LEU A 680 16.55 -20.91 -7.11
CA LEU A 680 17.73 -21.33 -7.88
C LEU A 680 19.06 -20.92 -7.26
N LEU A 681 19.05 -19.86 -6.43
CA LEU A 681 20.25 -19.33 -5.77
C LEU A 681 20.34 -19.66 -4.27
N ASP A 682 19.42 -20.48 -3.74
CA ASP A 682 19.37 -20.95 -2.35
C ASP A 682 19.20 -19.80 -1.32
N PHE A 683 18.32 -18.84 -1.61
CA PHE A 683 18.05 -17.69 -0.73
C PHE A 683 16.87 -17.93 0.22
N THR A 684 17.03 -17.47 1.47
CA THR A 684 16.14 -17.72 2.60
C THR A 684 15.34 -16.50 3.06
N GLY A 685 15.63 -15.31 2.55
CA GLY A 685 14.92 -14.07 2.91
C GLY A 685 13.54 -13.90 2.24
N PRO A 686 12.82 -12.78 2.53
CA PRO A 686 11.51 -12.51 1.94
C PRO A 686 11.56 -12.46 0.41
N SER A 687 10.69 -13.19 -0.26
CA SER A 687 10.65 -13.30 -1.73
C SER A 687 9.27 -12.88 -2.23
N GLN A 688 9.18 -11.73 -2.89
CA GLN A 688 7.91 -11.04 -3.17
C GLN A 688 7.90 -10.32 -4.52
N THR A 689 6.73 -10.30 -5.16
CA THR A 689 6.45 -9.43 -6.32
C THR A 689 5.55 -8.27 -5.95
N VAL A 690 5.77 -7.12 -6.61
CA VAL A 690 5.04 -5.88 -6.39
C VAL A 690 4.41 -5.41 -7.71
N ASP A 691 3.09 -5.22 -7.70
CA ASP A 691 2.37 -4.49 -8.75
C ASP A 691 1.66 -3.28 -8.14
N THR A 692 2.24 -2.10 -8.36
CA THR A 692 1.62 -0.78 -8.18
C THR A 692 1.65 0.01 -9.48
N ALA A 693 1.57 -0.71 -10.61
CA ALA A 693 1.79 -0.21 -11.96
C ALA A 693 3.14 0.53 -12.12
N CYS A 694 3.15 1.74 -12.68
CA CYS A 694 4.36 2.47 -13.07
C CYS A 694 5.31 2.82 -11.89
N SER A 695 4.88 2.66 -10.64
CA SER A 695 5.72 2.86 -9.45
C SER A 695 6.34 1.56 -8.89
N SER A 696 5.97 0.38 -9.41
CA SER A 696 6.33 -0.94 -8.84
C SER A 696 7.80 -1.09 -8.47
N GLY A 697 8.74 -0.69 -9.34
CA GLY A 697 10.18 -0.82 -9.05
C GLY A 697 10.67 0.00 -7.84
N LEU A 698 10.18 1.23 -7.64
CA LEU A 698 10.56 2.03 -6.46
C LEU A 698 9.80 1.59 -5.20
N VAL A 699 8.57 1.07 -5.34
CA VAL A 699 7.85 0.44 -4.21
C VAL A 699 8.54 -0.87 -3.79
N ALA A 700 9.03 -1.67 -4.73
CA ALA A 700 9.86 -2.85 -4.44
C ALA A 700 11.16 -2.45 -3.71
N LEU A 701 11.80 -1.34 -4.09
CA LEU A 701 12.95 -0.80 -3.35
C LEU A 701 12.58 -0.35 -1.94
N ASN A 702 11.42 0.28 -1.76
CA ASN A 702 10.91 0.62 -0.43
C ASN A 702 10.71 -0.63 0.44
N ARG A 703 10.12 -1.71 -0.12
CA ARG A 703 9.95 -2.99 0.59
C ARG A 703 11.31 -3.62 0.97
N GLY A 704 12.28 -3.64 0.04
CA GLY A 704 13.63 -4.13 0.33
C GLY A 704 14.35 -3.34 1.43
N VAL A 705 14.26 -2.01 1.41
CA VAL A 705 14.82 -1.13 2.46
C VAL A 705 14.13 -1.38 3.81
N LEU A 706 12.81 -1.54 3.83
CA LEU A 706 12.06 -1.83 5.06
C LEU A 706 12.40 -3.22 5.65
N SER A 707 12.59 -4.24 4.81
CA SER A 707 13.02 -5.58 5.27
C SER A 707 14.46 -5.58 5.81
N LEU A 708 15.37 -4.84 5.19
CA LEU A 708 16.73 -4.60 5.72
C LEU A 708 16.69 -3.86 7.07
N ALA A 709 15.78 -2.88 7.23
CA ALA A 709 15.59 -2.12 8.46
C ALA A 709 15.00 -2.97 9.60
N ALA A 710 14.11 -3.90 9.26
CA ALA A 710 13.48 -4.84 10.19
C ALA A 710 14.39 -6.03 10.56
N GLY A 711 15.48 -6.26 9.82
CA GLY A 711 16.36 -7.42 10.00
C GLY A 711 15.77 -8.72 9.43
N GLU A 712 14.82 -8.62 8.50
CA GLU A 712 14.25 -9.79 7.79
C GLU A 712 15.21 -10.36 6.74
N CYS A 713 16.20 -9.57 6.31
CA CYS A 713 17.33 -10.00 5.49
C CYS A 713 18.56 -9.12 5.78
N ASP A 714 19.73 -9.60 5.35
CA ASP A 714 21.00 -8.85 5.40
C ASP A 714 21.36 -8.22 4.05
N VAL A 715 20.83 -8.79 2.97
CA VAL A 715 20.93 -8.27 1.60
C VAL A 715 19.53 -8.19 1.01
N ALA A 716 19.21 -7.11 0.29
CA ALA A 716 18.02 -7.03 -0.54
C ALA A 716 18.42 -6.94 -2.01
N LEU A 717 18.06 -7.95 -2.79
CA LEU A 717 18.05 -7.90 -4.24
C LEU A 717 16.70 -7.31 -4.66
N VAL A 718 16.74 -6.13 -5.28
CA VAL A 718 15.55 -5.42 -5.74
C VAL A 718 15.63 -5.25 -7.24
N GLY A 719 14.53 -5.41 -7.96
CA GLY A 719 14.48 -5.00 -9.35
C GLY A 719 13.07 -4.85 -9.90
N ALA A 720 12.97 -4.56 -11.19
CA ALA A 720 11.72 -4.59 -11.94
C ALA A 720 11.97 -4.90 -13.42
N VAL A 721 10.96 -5.44 -14.09
CA VAL A 721 11.01 -5.85 -15.51
C VAL A 721 9.70 -5.52 -16.23
N SER A 722 9.81 -5.15 -17.52
CA SER A 722 8.69 -5.12 -18.48
C SER A 722 9.16 -5.61 -19.85
N VAL A 723 8.34 -6.41 -20.53
CA VAL A 723 8.58 -6.93 -21.88
C VAL A 723 7.26 -6.88 -22.67
N LEU A 724 7.34 -6.41 -23.92
CA LEU A 724 6.21 -6.18 -24.83
C LEU A 724 6.07 -7.39 -25.77
N VAL A 725 5.21 -8.33 -25.38
CA VAL A 725 4.95 -9.57 -26.13
C VAL A 725 3.76 -9.38 -27.07
N ASP A 726 2.64 -8.85 -26.57
CA ASP A 726 1.33 -8.89 -27.24
C ASP A 726 0.80 -7.47 -27.54
N PRO A 727 0.28 -7.21 -28.76
CA PRO A 727 -0.17 -5.86 -29.11
C PRO A 727 -1.42 -5.40 -28.35
N ALA A 728 -2.23 -6.29 -27.75
CA ALA A 728 -3.54 -5.95 -27.18
C ALA A 728 -3.47 -4.93 -26.04
N ALA A 729 -2.43 -5.00 -25.19
CA ALA A 729 -2.20 -4.00 -24.15
C ALA A 729 -1.81 -2.63 -24.73
N THR A 730 -1.05 -2.62 -25.84
CA THR A 730 -0.71 -1.40 -26.58
C THR A 730 -1.94 -0.81 -27.28
N ASP A 731 -2.80 -1.66 -27.86
CA ASP A 731 -4.09 -1.26 -28.44
C ASP A 731 -5.02 -0.65 -27.37
N ALA A 732 -5.05 -1.22 -26.16
CA ALA A 732 -5.81 -0.70 -25.04
C ALA A 732 -5.27 0.67 -24.59
N ALA A 733 -3.95 0.82 -24.40
CA ALA A 733 -3.32 2.10 -24.06
C ALA A 733 -3.53 3.17 -25.15
N SER A 734 -3.49 2.77 -26.43
CA SER A 734 -3.79 3.64 -27.56
C SER A 734 -5.24 4.13 -27.54
N LYS A 735 -6.21 3.26 -27.24
CA LYS A 735 -7.64 3.61 -27.10
C LYS A 735 -7.94 4.46 -25.87
N LEU A 736 -7.13 4.34 -24.81
CA LEU A 736 -7.19 5.20 -23.63
C LEU A 736 -6.60 6.61 -23.87
N GLY A 737 -5.95 6.85 -25.02
CA GLY A 737 -5.40 8.16 -25.37
C GLY A 737 -4.16 8.57 -24.57
N VAL A 738 -3.49 7.62 -23.90
CA VAL A 738 -2.29 7.90 -23.08
C VAL A 738 -0.97 7.81 -23.87
N LEU A 739 -1.01 7.24 -25.07
CA LEU A 739 0.16 7.11 -25.95
C LEU A 739 0.35 8.33 -26.85
N SER A 740 1.59 8.78 -27.00
CA SER A 740 1.96 9.88 -27.90
C SER A 740 1.70 9.51 -29.38
N PRO A 741 0.92 10.30 -30.14
CA PRO A 741 0.75 10.11 -31.58
C PRO A 741 2.03 10.41 -32.38
N ASP A 742 2.97 11.19 -31.82
CA ASP A 742 4.26 11.52 -32.44
C ASP A 742 5.36 10.47 -32.14
N PHE A 743 5.00 9.37 -31.47
CA PHE A 743 5.91 8.27 -31.12
C PHE A 743 7.16 8.71 -30.35
N ARG A 744 7.03 9.73 -29.48
CA ARG A 744 8.13 10.23 -28.63
C ARG A 744 7.61 10.76 -27.29
N CYS A 745 8.34 10.52 -26.21
CA CYS A 745 8.08 11.21 -24.94
C CYS A 745 8.69 12.62 -25.04
N ALA A 746 7.86 13.65 -25.17
CA ALA A 746 8.27 15.05 -25.26
C ALA A 746 8.22 15.74 -23.88
N THR A 747 8.93 15.18 -22.90
CA THR A 747 8.83 15.60 -21.49
C THR A 747 9.19 17.08 -21.28
N PHE A 748 8.32 17.80 -20.56
CA PHE A 748 8.36 19.26 -20.29
C PHE A 748 8.22 20.18 -21.53
N ASP A 749 8.04 19.63 -22.73
CA ASP A 749 7.85 20.38 -23.97
C ASP A 749 6.38 20.82 -24.14
N LYS A 750 6.13 21.90 -24.89
CA LYS A 750 4.77 22.33 -25.26
C LYS A 750 4.01 21.28 -26.09
N ASP A 751 4.72 20.40 -26.80
CA ASP A 751 4.16 19.32 -27.63
C ASP A 751 4.00 18.00 -26.84
N ALA A 752 4.10 18.04 -25.49
CA ALA A 752 3.87 16.90 -24.60
C ALA A 752 2.44 16.32 -24.74
N ASN A 753 2.30 15.21 -25.46
CA ASN A 753 1.01 14.65 -25.86
C ASN A 753 0.80 13.17 -25.51
N GLY A 754 1.62 12.60 -24.62
CA GLY A 754 1.55 11.21 -24.20
C GLY A 754 2.92 10.57 -24.03
N TYR A 755 2.95 9.30 -23.61
CA TYR A 755 4.18 8.53 -23.49
C TYR A 755 4.29 7.46 -24.61
N VAL A 756 5.43 6.80 -24.69
CA VAL A 756 5.65 5.63 -25.57
C VAL A 756 5.96 4.42 -24.70
N ARG A 757 5.32 3.26 -24.91
CA ARG A 757 5.63 2.03 -24.15
C ARG A 757 7.09 1.59 -24.39
N ALA A 758 7.69 0.92 -23.41
CA ALA A 758 9.03 0.38 -23.55
C ALA A 758 9.28 -0.87 -22.71
N GLU A 759 10.25 -1.67 -23.16
CA GLU A 759 10.79 -2.84 -22.48
C GLU A 759 12.01 -2.48 -21.63
N GLY A 760 12.34 -3.30 -20.64
CA GLY A 760 13.61 -3.22 -19.93
C GLY A 760 13.60 -3.92 -18.59
N VAL A 761 14.78 -4.07 -18.01
CA VAL A 761 14.99 -4.64 -16.68
C VAL A 761 16.01 -3.81 -15.92
N GLY A 762 15.79 -3.64 -14.62
CA GLY A 762 16.78 -3.10 -13.72
C GLY A 762 16.80 -3.85 -12.41
N CYS A 763 17.98 -4.21 -11.92
CA CYS A 763 18.24 -4.88 -10.67
C CYS A 763 19.33 -4.13 -9.89
N VAL A 764 19.17 -4.03 -8.57
CA VAL A 764 20.14 -3.45 -7.63
C VAL A 764 20.27 -4.34 -6.40
N VAL A 765 21.46 -4.38 -5.82
CA VAL A 765 21.76 -5.09 -4.58
C VAL A 765 21.99 -4.05 -3.48
N VAL A 766 21.26 -4.19 -2.37
CA VAL A 766 21.20 -3.21 -1.29
C VAL A 766 21.55 -3.88 0.05
N LYS A 767 22.33 -3.19 0.88
CA LYS A 767 22.64 -3.55 2.27
C LYS A 767 22.47 -2.35 3.19
N ARG A 768 22.43 -2.56 4.50
CA ARG A 768 22.64 -1.46 5.47
C ARG A 768 24.06 -0.90 5.25
N LEU A 769 24.23 0.42 5.27
CA LEU A 769 25.50 1.07 4.90
C LEU A 769 26.68 0.61 5.77
N ASP A 770 26.44 0.35 7.05
CA ASP A 770 27.51 -0.07 7.96
C ASP A 770 27.89 -1.55 7.78
N ASP A 771 26.97 -2.40 7.32
CA ASP A 771 27.29 -3.77 6.89
C ASP A 771 28.11 -3.77 5.60
N ALA A 772 27.73 -2.93 4.62
CA ALA A 772 28.50 -2.75 3.39
C ALA A 772 29.94 -2.30 3.67
N ARG A 773 30.12 -1.37 4.63
CA ARG A 773 31.44 -0.91 5.09
C ARG A 773 32.22 -2.00 5.84
N ARG A 774 31.56 -2.78 6.69
CA ARG A 774 32.18 -3.89 7.44
C ARG A 774 32.72 -4.94 6.47
N ASP A 775 31.96 -5.26 5.43
CA ASP A 775 32.21 -6.38 4.53
C ASP A 775 33.09 -6.02 3.31
N GLY A 776 33.58 -4.77 3.24
CA GLY A 776 34.48 -4.30 2.20
C GLY A 776 33.81 -4.04 0.84
N ASP A 777 32.50 -3.82 0.82
CA ASP A 777 31.72 -3.68 -0.40
C ASP A 777 31.99 -2.36 -1.12
N ALA A 778 32.07 -2.41 -2.45
CA ALA A 778 32.07 -1.21 -3.27
C ALA A 778 30.66 -0.60 -3.27
N VAL A 779 30.54 0.64 -2.75
CA VAL A 779 29.27 1.36 -2.68
C VAL A 779 29.14 2.26 -3.91
N LEU A 780 28.10 2.02 -4.73
CA LEU A 780 27.75 2.87 -5.88
C LEU A 780 27.11 4.19 -5.42
N ALA A 781 26.16 4.09 -4.50
CA ALA A 781 25.45 5.22 -3.91
C ALA A 781 24.87 4.85 -2.53
N VAL A 782 24.50 5.88 -1.77
CA VAL A 782 23.79 5.73 -0.50
C VAL A 782 22.34 6.19 -0.68
N ILE A 783 21.39 5.32 -0.34
CA ILE A 783 19.98 5.68 -0.19
C ILE A 783 19.86 6.47 1.13
N GLU A 784 19.61 7.76 1.00
CA GLU A 784 19.40 8.70 2.12
C GLU A 784 17.94 8.64 2.61
N ALA A 785 16.98 8.39 1.71
CA ALA A 785 15.56 8.24 2.06
C ALA A 785 14.77 7.47 0.98
N VAL A 786 13.68 6.82 1.40
CA VAL A 786 12.62 6.30 0.51
C VAL A 786 11.26 6.68 1.12
N ALA A 787 10.31 7.09 0.27
CA ALA A 787 8.94 7.38 0.68
C ALA A 787 7.93 6.81 -0.32
N GLU A 788 6.74 6.51 0.19
CA GLU A 788 5.59 6.00 -0.56
C GLU A 788 4.30 6.65 -0.01
N ASN A 789 3.34 6.95 -0.88
CA ASN A 789 1.98 7.33 -0.50
C ASN A 789 0.96 7.03 -1.62
N HIS A 790 -0.29 7.47 -1.42
CA HIS A 790 -1.35 7.39 -2.42
C HIS A 790 -2.01 8.75 -2.64
N ASP A 791 -2.49 9.00 -3.85
CA ASP A 791 -3.23 10.22 -4.26
C ASP A 791 -4.56 10.45 -3.53
N GLY A 792 -5.02 9.51 -2.70
CA GLY A 792 -6.35 9.54 -2.10
C GLY A 792 -7.44 9.59 -3.18
N ARG A 793 -8.34 10.58 -3.09
CA ARG A 793 -9.36 10.87 -4.10
C ARG A 793 -8.95 12.10 -4.92
N SER A 794 -8.83 11.93 -6.23
CA SER A 794 -8.57 13.00 -7.22
C SER A 794 -9.72 13.13 -8.24
N ASN A 795 -9.55 13.95 -9.27
CA ASN A 795 -10.58 14.24 -10.29
C ASN A 795 -11.00 13.01 -11.13
N SER A 796 -10.13 12.02 -11.27
CA SER A 796 -10.43 10.71 -11.84
C SER A 796 -9.42 9.69 -11.32
N LEU A 797 -9.71 8.38 -11.43
CA LEU A 797 -8.79 7.32 -10.97
C LEU A 797 -7.37 7.44 -11.57
N THR A 798 -7.24 8.02 -12.76
CA THR A 798 -5.98 8.21 -13.50
C THR A 798 -5.43 9.63 -13.45
N ALA A 799 -6.13 10.57 -12.79
CA ALA A 799 -5.67 11.94 -12.63
C ALA A 799 -4.72 12.05 -11.43
N PRO A 800 -3.47 12.53 -11.62
CA PRO A 800 -2.51 12.69 -10.54
C PRO A 800 -2.95 13.76 -9.55
N ASN A 801 -2.63 13.58 -8.25
CA ASN A 801 -2.91 14.56 -7.20
C ASN A 801 -1.65 15.39 -6.85
N PRO A 802 -1.63 16.71 -7.14
CA PRO A 802 -0.50 17.58 -6.78
C PRO A 802 -0.19 17.61 -5.28
N GLU A 803 -1.21 17.61 -4.42
CA GLU A 803 -1.03 17.69 -2.97
C GLU A 803 -0.41 16.41 -2.40
N ALA A 804 -0.77 15.26 -2.96
CA ALA A 804 -0.17 13.97 -2.60
C ALA A 804 1.30 13.90 -3.03
N GLN A 805 1.66 14.43 -4.21
CA GLN A 805 3.05 14.53 -4.62
C GLN A 805 3.86 15.48 -3.72
N VAL A 806 3.29 16.62 -3.31
CA VAL A 806 3.90 17.51 -2.29
C VAL A 806 4.11 16.78 -0.96
N ALA A 807 3.10 16.02 -0.50
CA ALA A 807 3.17 15.26 0.74
C ALA A 807 4.22 14.13 0.67
N LEU A 808 4.38 13.47 -0.48
CA LEU A 808 5.40 12.46 -0.73
C LEU A 808 6.81 13.06 -0.61
N LEU A 809 7.04 14.20 -1.26
CA LEU A 809 8.33 14.90 -1.22
C LEU A 809 8.64 15.37 0.20
N ARG A 810 7.68 15.98 0.91
CA ARG A 810 7.83 16.36 2.32
C ARG A 810 8.05 15.18 3.26
N ARG A 811 7.62 13.96 2.89
CA ARG A 811 7.92 12.71 3.61
C ARG A 811 9.32 12.16 3.31
N ALA A 812 9.83 12.38 2.11
CA ALA A 812 11.15 11.90 1.67
C ALA A 812 12.31 12.82 2.14
N TYR A 813 12.07 14.11 2.30
CA TYR A 813 13.11 15.10 2.57
C TYR A 813 13.01 15.73 3.97
N THR A 814 14.13 15.74 4.69
CA THR A 814 14.38 16.76 5.72
C THR A 814 14.90 18.05 5.08
N PRO A 815 14.84 19.22 5.75
CA PRO A 815 15.38 20.46 5.22
C PRO A 815 16.88 20.38 4.87
N GLU A 816 17.67 19.68 5.68
CA GLU A 816 19.11 19.50 5.48
C GLU A 816 19.42 18.63 4.26
N LEU A 817 18.61 17.59 4.01
CA LEU A 817 18.73 16.75 2.83
C LEU A 817 18.27 17.51 1.58
N ALA A 818 17.13 18.21 1.65
CA ALA A 818 16.61 19.04 0.57
C ALA A 818 17.64 20.11 0.13
N ALA A 819 18.30 20.78 1.09
CA ALA A 819 19.32 21.79 0.83
C ALA A 819 20.54 21.25 0.05
N ARG A 820 20.79 19.93 0.05
CA ARG A 820 21.88 19.28 -0.70
C ARG A 820 21.49 18.77 -2.08
N VAL A 821 20.21 18.56 -2.37
CA VAL A 821 19.73 18.04 -3.68
C VAL A 821 20.20 18.95 -4.82
N SER A 822 20.81 18.41 -5.86
CA SER A 822 21.29 19.18 -7.04
C SER A 822 20.67 18.72 -8.36
N HIS A 823 20.00 17.57 -8.36
CA HIS A 823 19.33 16.99 -9.51
C HIS A 823 18.08 16.22 -9.08
N ILE A 824 17.04 16.20 -9.90
CA ILE A 824 15.89 15.31 -9.72
C ILE A 824 15.58 14.66 -11.08
N GLU A 825 15.56 13.33 -11.06
CA GLU A 825 15.06 12.49 -12.14
C GLU A 825 13.55 12.34 -11.95
N ALA A 826 12.79 13.12 -12.72
CA ALA A 826 11.35 13.18 -12.65
C ALA A 826 10.69 11.89 -13.16
N HIS A 827 9.43 11.67 -12.78
CA HIS A 827 8.62 10.67 -13.46
C HIS A 827 8.36 11.11 -14.92
N GLY A 828 8.00 12.36 -15.17
CA GLY A 828 8.16 13.05 -16.46
C GLY A 828 7.74 12.24 -17.69
N THR A 829 6.45 11.89 -17.78
CA THR A 829 5.92 11.00 -18.84
C THR A 829 5.76 11.66 -20.20
N GLY A 830 5.91 12.98 -20.33
CA GLY A 830 5.59 13.67 -21.59
C GLY A 830 4.09 13.86 -21.78
N THR A 831 3.35 13.89 -20.67
CA THR A 831 1.90 14.13 -20.68
C THR A 831 1.61 15.60 -20.37
N ASN A 832 0.74 16.23 -21.16
CA ASN A 832 0.45 17.67 -21.07
C ASN A 832 0.07 18.14 -19.65
N LEU A 833 -0.57 17.27 -18.85
CA LEU A 833 -1.03 17.59 -17.49
C LEU A 833 -0.12 17.03 -16.39
N GLY A 834 0.46 15.84 -16.56
CA GLY A 834 1.30 15.20 -15.55
C GLY A 834 2.61 15.95 -15.33
N ASP A 835 3.25 16.39 -16.41
CA ASP A 835 4.53 17.10 -16.34
C ASP A 835 4.41 18.45 -15.57
N PRO A 836 3.44 19.35 -15.85
CA PRO A 836 3.23 20.54 -15.02
C PRO A 836 2.89 20.27 -13.56
N ILE A 837 2.13 19.20 -13.27
CA ILE A 837 1.76 18.83 -11.90
C ILE A 837 2.98 18.41 -11.08
N GLU A 838 3.85 17.57 -11.64
CA GLU A 838 5.09 17.15 -10.97
C GLU A 838 6.00 18.35 -10.67
N ILE A 839 6.15 19.28 -11.62
CA ILE A 839 6.96 20.50 -11.42
C ILE A 839 6.34 21.41 -10.35
N SER A 840 5.01 21.58 -10.36
CA SER A 840 4.31 22.38 -9.36
C SER A 840 4.45 21.79 -7.95
N ALA A 841 4.37 20.47 -7.83
CA ALA A 841 4.59 19.76 -6.57
C ALA A 841 6.03 19.89 -6.07
N LEU A 842 7.01 19.71 -6.95
CA LEU A 842 8.43 19.95 -6.65
C LEU A 842 8.69 21.37 -6.15
N ARG A 843 8.15 22.38 -6.84
CA ARG A 843 8.27 23.79 -6.44
C ARG A 843 7.67 24.03 -5.05
N THR A 844 6.41 23.64 -4.86
CA THR A 844 5.66 23.84 -3.60
C THR A 844 6.32 23.14 -2.41
N ALA A 845 6.90 21.95 -2.63
CA ALA A 845 7.64 21.24 -1.59
C ALA A 845 8.95 21.96 -1.23
N PHE A 846 9.77 22.34 -2.22
CA PHE A 846 11.07 22.96 -1.99
C PHE A 846 11.01 24.42 -1.52
N GLU A 847 9.95 25.17 -1.86
CA GLU A 847 9.64 26.47 -1.24
C GLU A 847 9.59 26.37 0.31
N THR A 848 9.13 25.24 0.85
CA THR A 848 9.08 24.98 2.29
C THR A 848 10.35 24.31 2.83
N LEU A 849 10.89 23.33 2.10
CA LEU A 849 12.01 22.50 2.56
C LEU A 849 13.38 23.17 2.44
N ALA A 850 13.57 24.05 1.46
CA ALA A 850 14.82 24.75 1.20
C ALA A 850 14.54 26.22 0.79
N PRO A 851 13.95 27.04 1.68
CA PRO A 851 13.56 28.41 1.37
C PRO A 851 14.77 29.29 1.05
N GLY A 852 14.61 30.23 0.12
CA GLY A 852 15.67 31.17 -0.29
C GLY A 852 16.80 30.54 -1.12
N ARG A 853 16.61 29.32 -1.62
CA ARG A 853 17.59 28.63 -2.46
C ARG A 853 17.73 29.29 -3.84
N GLU A 854 18.98 29.40 -4.30
CA GLU A 854 19.33 30.03 -5.58
C GLU A 854 18.50 29.47 -6.77
N PRO A 855 17.87 30.35 -7.58
CA PRO A 855 17.09 29.94 -8.74
C PRO A 855 17.89 29.11 -9.75
N GLY A 856 17.29 28.03 -10.27
CA GLY A 856 17.94 27.12 -11.22
C GLY A 856 19.11 26.29 -10.67
N SER A 857 19.32 26.24 -9.36
CA SER A 857 20.39 25.43 -8.72
C SER A 857 20.13 23.92 -8.69
N ILE A 858 18.92 23.47 -9.01
CA ILE A 858 18.52 22.05 -9.10
C ILE A 858 18.14 21.75 -10.55
N THR A 859 18.78 20.74 -11.15
CA THR A 859 18.50 20.29 -12.52
C THR A 859 17.39 19.24 -12.56
N LEU A 860 16.62 19.22 -13.64
CA LEU A 860 15.51 18.28 -13.85
C LEU A 860 15.71 17.42 -15.11
N GLY A 861 15.74 16.10 -14.91
CA GLY A 861 15.93 15.08 -15.95
C GLY A 861 14.72 14.15 -16.09
N ALA A 862 14.56 13.51 -17.26
CA ALA A 862 13.59 12.43 -17.48
C ALA A 862 14.06 11.44 -18.57
N VAL A 863 14.48 10.25 -18.15
CA VAL A 863 15.00 9.13 -18.95
C VAL A 863 14.03 8.64 -20.03
N LYS A 864 12.72 8.86 -19.80
CA LYS A 864 11.65 8.47 -20.73
C LYS A 864 11.78 9.14 -22.10
N THR A 865 12.47 10.27 -22.19
CA THR A 865 12.79 10.93 -23.47
C THR A 865 13.68 10.06 -24.36
N ASN A 866 14.63 9.31 -23.79
CA ASN A 866 15.57 8.45 -24.53
C ASN A 866 15.02 7.06 -24.80
N VAL A 867 14.41 6.41 -23.81
CA VAL A 867 14.06 4.97 -23.88
C VAL A 867 12.56 4.67 -23.93
N GLY A 868 11.70 5.67 -23.77
CA GLY A 868 10.26 5.47 -23.54
C GLY A 868 9.93 5.14 -22.08
N HIS A 869 8.70 4.73 -21.84
CA HIS A 869 8.17 4.42 -20.51
C HIS A 869 8.17 2.91 -20.26
N LEU A 870 9.10 2.45 -19.42
CA LEU A 870 9.28 1.04 -19.06
C LEU A 870 8.26 0.49 -18.04
N GLU A 871 7.07 1.09 -17.96
CA GLU A 871 5.94 0.65 -17.11
C GLU A 871 6.40 0.31 -15.66
N PRO A 872 6.30 -0.90 -15.07
CA PRO A 872 6.72 -1.16 -13.69
C PRO A 872 8.23 -0.97 -13.45
N ALA A 873 9.04 -1.07 -14.51
CA ALA A 873 10.48 -0.86 -14.48
C ALA A 873 10.90 0.60 -14.72
N ALA A 874 9.96 1.51 -14.99
CA ALA A 874 10.26 2.92 -15.29
C ALA A 874 10.98 3.65 -14.14
N GLY A 875 10.67 3.32 -12.90
CA GLY A 875 11.39 3.82 -11.71
C GLY A 875 12.82 3.28 -11.61
N MET A 876 13.05 2.03 -12.03
CA MET A 876 14.39 1.44 -12.07
C MET A 876 15.26 2.02 -13.19
N ALA A 877 14.68 2.38 -14.34
CA ALA A 877 15.41 3.09 -15.40
C ALA A 877 15.94 4.45 -14.90
N GLY A 878 15.12 5.22 -14.17
CA GLY A 878 15.53 6.48 -13.54
C GLY A 878 16.60 6.27 -12.46
N LEU A 879 16.42 5.26 -11.60
CA LEU A 879 17.42 4.89 -10.58
C LEU A 879 18.77 4.53 -11.20
N LEU A 880 18.79 3.65 -12.21
CA LEU A 880 20.02 3.22 -12.88
C LEU A 880 20.70 4.37 -13.62
N LYS A 881 19.94 5.26 -14.28
CA LYS A 881 20.47 6.51 -14.82
C LYS A 881 21.14 7.34 -13.72
N LEU A 882 20.52 7.54 -12.56
CA LEU A 882 21.13 8.28 -11.46
C LEU A 882 22.42 7.64 -10.92
N LEU A 883 22.45 6.32 -10.78
CA LEU A 883 23.65 5.59 -10.35
C LEU A 883 24.81 5.78 -11.35
N LEU A 884 24.51 5.71 -12.65
CA LEU A 884 25.49 6.00 -13.71
C LEU A 884 25.93 7.49 -13.70
N CYS A 885 25.00 8.43 -13.52
CA CYS A 885 25.31 9.87 -13.39
C CYS A 885 26.25 10.15 -12.20
N LEU A 886 26.05 9.47 -11.06
CA LEU A 886 26.92 9.54 -9.88
C LEU A 886 28.31 8.94 -10.18
N ARG A 887 28.34 7.74 -10.78
CA ARG A 887 29.57 7.00 -11.17
C ARG A 887 30.45 7.81 -12.13
N HIS A 888 29.85 8.42 -13.14
CA HIS A 888 30.56 9.19 -14.17
C HIS A 888 30.69 10.69 -13.89
N GLY A 889 29.95 11.23 -12.90
CA GLY A 889 29.98 12.65 -12.56
C GLY A 889 29.47 13.56 -13.68
N ARG A 890 28.46 13.11 -14.44
CA ARG A 890 27.91 13.79 -15.62
C ARG A 890 26.40 13.62 -15.65
N LEU A 891 25.67 14.64 -16.10
CA LEU A 891 24.21 14.64 -16.23
C LEU A 891 23.81 14.67 -17.72
N PRO A 892 23.22 13.59 -18.26
CA PRO A 892 22.77 13.53 -19.65
C PRO A 892 21.49 14.35 -19.91
N ALA A 893 21.44 15.05 -21.04
CA ALA A 893 20.36 15.94 -21.45
C ALA A 893 19.01 15.24 -21.63
N ASN A 894 17.92 15.98 -21.44
CA ASN A 894 16.60 15.56 -21.91
C ASN A 894 16.51 15.72 -23.43
N VAL A 895 16.15 14.64 -24.13
CA VAL A 895 15.96 14.67 -25.59
C VAL A 895 14.49 14.99 -25.94
N ASN A 896 14.18 15.14 -27.23
CA ASN A 896 12.87 15.52 -27.78
C ASN A 896 12.33 16.92 -27.42
N PHE A 897 13.03 17.67 -26.57
CA PHE A 897 12.69 19.05 -26.17
C PHE A 897 13.04 20.08 -27.26
N LYS A 898 12.17 21.07 -27.44
CA LYS A 898 12.28 22.21 -28.36
C LYS A 898 11.88 23.51 -27.68
N GLU A 899 10.73 23.52 -27.00
CA GLU A 899 10.15 24.70 -26.38
C GLU A 899 9.40 24.32 -25.09
N ARG A 900 9.73 24.98 -23.97
CA ARG A 900 9.14 24.70 -22.66
C ARG A 900 7.62 24.84 -22.71
N ASN A 901 6.91 23.84 -22.19
CA ASN A 901 5.46 23.93 -21.97
C ASN A 901 5.12 25.19 -21.14
N PRO A 902 4.24 26.10 -21.61
CA PRO A 902 3.86 27.29 -20.86
C PRO A 902 3.31 27.02 -19.46
N LEU A 903 2.75 25.82 -19.23
CA LEU A 903 2.22 25.38 -17.94
C LEU A 903 3.33 25.05 -16.92
N VAL A 904 4.57 24.77 -17.37
CA VAL A 904 5.73 24.39 -16.52
C VAL A 904 6.43 25.63 -15.96
N GLU A 905 5.96 26.14 -14.82
CA GLU A 905 6.48 27.35 -14.17
C GLU A 905 7.79 27.15 -13.39
N LEU A 906 8.91 27.57 -13.98
CA LEU A 906 10.24 27.48 -13.36
C LEU A 906 10.81 28.83 -12.86
N ALA A 907 10.22 29.96 -13.28
CA ALA A 907 10.72 31.30 -12.95
C ALA A 907 10.73 31.54 -11.43
N GLY A 908 11.85 32.00 -10.89
CA GLY A 908 12.06 32.23 -9.45
C GLY A 908 12.18 30.96 -8.60
N SER A 909 11.99 29.77 -9.18
CA SER A 909 12.14 28.48 -8.48
C SER A 909 13.60 28.01 -8.47
N PRO A 910 14.01 27.13 -7.54
CA PRO A 910 15.34 26.52 -7.58
C PRO A 910 15.53 25.55 -8.76
N PHE A 911 14.52 25.30 -9.58
CA PHE A 911 14.55 24.27 -10.62
C PHE A 911 14.86 24.83 -12.02
N ARG A 912 15.61 24.06 -12.81
CA ARG A 912 15.80 24.26 -14.25
C ARG A 912 15.78 22.94 -15.01
N LEU A 913 15.38 22.97 -16.29
CA LEU A 913 15.47 21.80 -17.17
C LEU A 913 16.92 21.54 -17.57
N LEU A 914 17.28 20.26 -17.68
CA LEU A 914 18.58 19.82 -18.18
C LEU A 914 18.52 19.67 -19.71
N LEU A 915 18.98 20.68 -20.43
CA LEU A 915 18.88 20.77 -21.90
C LEU A 915 20.15 20.36 -22.65
N GLU A 916 21.29 20.36 -21.96
CA GLU A 916 22.59 19.98 -22.51
C GLU A 916 23.29 18.99 -21.57
N ASN A 917 24.33 18.32 -22.10
CA ASN A 917 25.12 17.37 -21.32
C ASN A 917 26.11 18.10 -20.43
N GLU A 918 25.86 18.10 -19.12
CA GLU A 918 26.62 18.89 -18.15
C GLU A 918 27.54 18.03 -17.27
N ALA A 919 28.68 18.59 -16.85
CA ALA A 919 29.47 18.00 -15.78
C ALA A 919 28.74 18.19 -14.44
N TRP A 920 28.63 17.12 -13.64
CA TRP A 920 28.01 17.21 -12.32
C TRP A 920 29.07 17.64 -11.31
N GLU A 921 29.28 18.94 -11.17
CA GLU A 921 30.36 19.49 -10.35
C GLU A 921 30.33 19.02 -8.89
N ARG A 922 31.52 18.81 -8.30
CA ARG A 922 31.69 18.17 -6.99
C ARG A 922 32.11 19.18 -5.91
N GLY A 923 31.14 19.93 -5.37
CA GLY A 923 31.36 20.87 -4.25
C GLY A 923 31.04 20.30 -2.86
N THR A 924 30.03 19.43 -2.78
CA THR A 924 29.68 18.58 -1.63
C THR A 924 29.25 17.20 -2.18
N PRO A 925 29.07 16.14 -1.37
CA PRO A 925 28.65 14.84 -1.89
C PRO A 925 27.30 14.98 -2.60
N ARG A 926 27.29 14.69 -3.91
CA ARG A 926 26.15 14.95 -4.80
C ARG A 926 24.90 14.27 -4.26
N VAL A 927 23.74 14.94 -4.32
CA VAL A 927 22.45 14.37 -3.91
C VAL A 927 21.43 14.54 -5.04
N ALA A 928 20.65 13.49 -5.30
CA ALA A 928 19.55 13.52 -6.26
C ALA A 928 18.33 12.73 -5.80
N GLY A 929 17.16 13.14 -6.26
CA GLY A 929 15.90 12.40 -6.09
C GLY A 929 15.47 11.69 -7.38
N VAL A 930 14.74 10.58 -7.26
CA VAL A 930 14.01 9.94 -8.37
C VAL A 930 12.56 9.71 -7.99
N SER A 931 11.63 10.13 -8.85
CA SER A 931 10.17 9.97 -8.68
C SER A 931 9.62 8.83 -9.55
N SER A 932 8.62 8.09 -9.04
CA SER A 932 7.72 7.33 -9.91
C SER A 932 6.28 7.30 -9.42
N PHE A 933 5.35 7.55 -10.33
CA PHE A 933 3.92 7.67 -10.05
C PHE A 933 3.14 6.62 -10.85
N GLY A 934 2.40 5.75 -10.15
CA GLY A 934 1.54 4.74 -10.76
C GLY A 934 0.21 5.34 -11.19
N PHE A 935 -0.34 4.93 -12.33
CA PHE A 935 -1.59 5.49 -12.86
C PHE A 935 -2.81 5.30 -11.95
N GLY A 936 -2.76 4.40 -10.97
CA GLY A 936 -3.81 4.22 -9.95
C GLY A 936 -3.68 5.16 -8.74
N GLY A 937 -2.66 6.04 -8.71
CA GLY A 937 -2.39 6.97 -7.62
C GLY A 937 -1.34 6.51 -6.60
N SER A 938 -0.68 5.36 -6.80
CA SER A 938 0.40 4.88 -5.92
C SER A 938 1.75 5.50 -6.29
N ASN A 939 2.34 6.27 -5.38
CA ASN A 939 3.53 7.08 -5.65
C ASN A 939 4.72 6.64 -4.80
N ALA A 940 5.93 6.74 -5.35
CA ALA A 940 7.18 6.52 -4.65
C ALA A 940 8.25 7.57 -5.03
N HIS A 941 9.08 7.95 -4.06
CA HIS A 941 10.23 8.82 -4.27
C HIS A 941 11.44 8.30 -3.48
N VAL A 942 12.62 8.32 -4.09
CA VAL A 942 13.88 7.83 -3.51
C VAL A 942 14.92 8.93 -3.59
N VAL A 943 15.68 9.13 -2.51
CA VAL A 943 16.76 10.10 -2.43
C VAL A 943 18.09 9.37 -2.29
N LEU A 944 19.03 9.69 -3.18
CA LEU A 944 20.36 9.12 -3.25
C LEU A 944 21.41 10.19 -2.97
N SER A 945 22.47 9.84 -2.25
CA SER A 945 23.73 10.57 -2.27
C SER A 945 24.85 9.77 -2.91
N GLU A 946 25.82 10.49 -3.46
CA GLU A 946 27.13 9.97 -3.82
C GLU A 946 27.74 9.15 -2.69
N ALA A 947 28.36 8.02 -3.04
CA ALA A 947 29.04 7.17 -2.09
C ALA A 947 30.16 7.93 -1.35
N PRO A 948 30.37 7.69 -0.04
CA PRO A 948 31.54 8.20 0.65
C PRO A 948 32.81 7.62 0.00
N PRO A 949 33.94 8.37 -0.06
CA PRO A 949 35.20 7.82 -0.53
C PRO A 949 35.55 6.55 0.25
N ALA A 950 35.81 5.45 -0.46
CA ALA A 950 36.28 4.23 0.17
C ALA A 950 37.60 4.51 0.91
N PRO A 951 37.77 4.03 2.15
CA PRO A 951 39.09 4.06 2.79
C PRO A 951 40.06 3.22 1.96
N PRO A 952 41.33 3.64 1.79
CA PRO A 952 42.29 2.86 1.02
C PRO A 952 42.48 1.48 1.65
N ALA A 953 42.39 0.43 0.81
CA ALA A 953 42.58 -0.95 1.21
C ALA A 953 43.94 -1.15 1.90
N ARG A 954 43.98 -2.05 2.88
CA ARG A 954 45.18 -2.37 3.67
C ARG A 954 45.54 -3.85 3.48
N GLY A 955 45.80 -4.20 2.23
CA GLY A 955 46.33 -5.50 1.85
C GLY A 955 47.84 -5.61 2.10
N VAL A 956 48.34 -6.84 2.26
CA VAL A 956 49.78 -7.12 2.21
C VAL A 956 50.24 -6.94 0.75
N ALA A 957 51.27 -6.12 0.53
CA ALA A 957 51.84 -5.94 -0.81
C ALA A 957 52.48 -7.26 -1.30
N ARG A 958 51.88 -7.89 -2.32
CA ARG A 958 52.40 -9.09 -2.99
C ARG A 958 52.98 -8.74 -4.36
N PRO A 959 54.11 -9.35 -4.77
CA PRO A 959 54.75 -9.03 -6.05
C PRO A 959 54.01 -9.63 -7.26
N HIS A 960 53.13 -10.61 -7.04
CA HIS A 960 52.29 -11.22 -8.07
C HIS A 960 50.95 -11.64 -7.46
N TRP A 961 49.90 -11.67 -8.27
CA TRP A 961 48.58 -12.18 -7.91
C TRP A 961 48.10 -13.21 -8.94
N ILE A 962 47.29 -14.18 -8.48
CA ILE A 962 46.54 -15.08 -9.35
C ILE A 962 45.18 -14.46 -9.67
N VAL A 963 44.83 -14.42 -10.96
CA VAL A 963 43.57 -13.90 -11.48
C VAL A 963 42.83 -15.03 -12.20
N PRO A 964 41.88 -15.71 -11.54
CA PRO A 964 41.10 -16.78 -12.16
C PRO A 964 39.93 -16.23 -12.98
N LEU A 965 39.55 -16.96 -14.03
CA LEU A 965 38.32 -16.75 -14.79
C LEU A 965 37.71 -18.11 -15.14
N SER A 966 36.38 -18.23 -15.10
CA SER A 966 35.71 -19.47 -15.50
C SER A 966 34.29 -19.27 -16.01
N ALA A 967 33.81 -20.22 -16.81
CA ALA A 967 32.43 -20.28 -17.29
C ALA A 967 31.96 -21.73 -17.52
N ARG A 968 30.66 -21.91 -17.77
CA ARG A 968 30.06 -23.22 -18.12
C ARG A 968 30.25 -23.61 -19.58
N SER A 969 30.64 -22.68 -20.46
CA SER A 969 31.01 -22.94 -21.84
C SER A 969 32.22 -22.13 -22.29
N ALA A 970 32.96 -22.63 -23.29
CA ALA A 970 34.10 -21.94 -23.87
C ALA A 970 33.73 -20.60 -24.54
N ALA A 971 32.50 -20.49 -25.06
CA ALA A 971 32.00 -19.27 -25.67
C ALA A 971 31.77 -18.18 -24.61
N SER A 972 31.12 -18.52 -23.49
CA SER A 972 30.97 -17.62 -22.34
C SER A 972 32.32 -17.21 -21.75
N LEU A 973 33.28 -18.14 -21.61
CA LEU A 973 34.62 -17.83 -21.12
C LEU A 973 35.34 -16.81 -22.01
N THR A 974 35.22 -16.97 -23.34
CA THR A 974 35.81 -16.04 -24.31
C THR A 974 35.19 -14.65 -24.19
N ARG A 975 33.85 -14.55 -24.12
CA ARG A 975 33.16 -13.26 -23.91
C ARG A 975 33.56 -12.60 -22.59
N MET A 976 33.61 -13.35 -21.49
CA MET A 976 34.03 -12.82 -20.17
C MET A 976 35.47 -12.30 -20.17
N ARG A 977 36.39 -12.98 -20.89
CA ARG A 977 37.76 -12.50 -21.09
C ARG A 977 37.77 -11.15 -21.80
N ASP A 978 36.96 -11.02 -22.86
CA ASP A 978 36.91 -9.82 -23.69
C ASP A 978 36.27 -8.63 -22.95
N SER A 979 35.18 -8.87 -22.22
CA SER A 979 34.58 -7.86 -21.32
C SER A 979 35.54 -7.41 -20.22
N LEU A 980 36.30 -8.32 -19.60
CA LEU A 980 37.32 -7.97 -18.60
C LEU A 980 38.46 -7.14 -19.22
N LEU A 981 38.93 -7.48 -20.42
CA LEU A 981 39.94 -6.72 -21.15
C LEU A 981 39.44 -5.30 -21.51
N GLN A 982 38.19 -5.19 -21.95
CA GLN A 982 37.55 -3.90 -22.23
C GLN A 982 37.43 -3.05 -20.95
N TRP A 983 37.01 -3.65 -19.84
CA TRP A 983 36.92 -2.98 -18.53
C TRP A 983 38.29 -2.50 -18.02
N LEU A 984 39.34 -3.33 -18.15
CA LEU A 984 40.72 -2.97 -17.80
C LEU A 984 41.23 -1.75 -18.58
N ARG A 985 40.87 -1.66 -19.87
CA ARG A 985 41.16 -0.51 -20.74
C ARG A 985 40.30 0.73 -20.42
N GLY A 986 39.21 0.56 -19.67
CA GLY A 986 38.31 1.62 -19.23
C GLY A 986 38.95 2.62 -18.26
N PRO A 987 38.21 3.69 -17.87
CA PRO A 987 38.70 4.67 -16.89
C PRO A 987 38.85 4.09 -15.47
N GLU A 988 38.08 3.05 -15.14
CA GLU A 988 38.07 2.42 -13.81
C GLU A 988 39.15 1.33 -13.70
N GLY A 989 39.27 0.43 -14.67
CA GLY A 989 40.32 -0.58 -14.69
C GLY A 989 41.74 0.00 -14.65
N ARG A 990 41.95 1.18 -15.26
CA ARG A 990 43.21 1.95 -15.16
C ARG A 990 43.50 2.57 -13.78
N ARG A 991 42.56 2.53 -12.84
CA ARG A 991 42.73 2.98 -11.44
C ARG A 991 42.52 1.85 -10.43
N ALA A 992 42.18 0.65 -10.90
CA ALA A 992 41.87 -0.48 -10.05
C ALA A 992 43.13 -1.06 -9.41
N ASP A 993 43.03 -1.45 -8.15
CA ASP A 993 44.08 -2.23 -7.50
C ASP A 993 44.01 -3.70 -7.94
N LEU A 994 45.17 -4.30 -8.21
CA LEU A 994 45.25 -5.70 -8.67
C LEU A 994 44.82 -6.69 -7.58
N ALA A 995 45.08 -6.40 -6.30
CA ALA A 995 44.70 -7.28 -5.19
C ALA A 995 43.17 -7.30 -5.02
N ASP A 996 42.51 -6.14 -5.11
CA ASP A 996 41.04 -6.05 -5.06
C ASP A 996 40.38 -6.72 -6.28
N LEU A 997 41.01 -6.65 -7.45
CA LEU A 997 40.59 -7.38 -8.66
C LEU A 997 40.75 -8.89 -8.49
N ALA A 998 41.88 -9.35 -7.97
CA ALA A 998 42.13 -10.76 -7.68
C ALA A 998 41.17 -11.29 -6.60
N HIS A 999 40.92 -10.51 -5.54
CA HIS A 999 39.94 -10.81 -4.49
C HIS A 999 38.52 -10.94 -5.06
N THR A 1000 38.08 -9.99 -5.88
CA THR A 1000 36.76 -10.02 -6.50
C THR A 1000 36.59 -11.23 -7.43
N LEU A 1001 37.60 -11.57 -8.23
CA LEU A 1001 37.52 -12.70 -9.20
C LEU A 1001 37.75 -14.09 -8.59
N ALA A 1002 38.48 -14.19 -7.48
CA ALA A 1002 38.75 -15.47 -6.80
C ALA A 1002 37.77 -15.77 -5.66
N ALA A 1003 37.44 -14.78 -4.82
CA ALA A 1003 36.54 -14.97 -3.67
C ALA A 1003 35.11 -14.47 -3.91
N GLY A 1004 34.88 -13.70 -4.98
CA GLY A 1004 33.59 -13.09 -5.35
C GLY A 1004 32.95 -13.65 -6.63
N ARG A 1005 33.36 -14.84 -7.08
CA ARG A 1005 32.82 -15.53 -8.26
C ARG A 1005 32.67 -17.03 -8.00
N ASP A 1006 31.69 -17.65 -8.67
CA ASP A 1006 31.59 -19.11 -8.75
C ASP A 1006 32.58 -19.67 -9.79
N HIS A 1007 33.12 -20.87 -9.52
CA HIS A 1007 34.15 -21.50 -10.35
C HIS A 1007 33.63 -22.71 -11.15
N PHE A 1008 33.66 -22.61 -12.48
CA PHE A 1008 33.04 -23.55 -13.42
C PHE A 1008 34.06 -24.40 -14.19
N GLU A 1009 33.56 -25.32 -15.03
CA GLU A 1009 34.32 -26.33 -15.78
C GLU A 1009 35.21 -25.85 -16.94
N TYR A 1010 34.98 -24.66 -17.51
CA TYR A 1010 35.92 -24.03 -18.45
C TYR A 1010 36.63 -22.93 -17.69
N ARG A 1011 37.88 -23.16 -17.31
CA ARG A 1011 38.62 -22.30 -16.37
C ARG A 1011 40.05 -22.05 -16.83
N THR A 1012 40.50 -20.83 -16.59
CA THR A 1012 41.87 -20.36 -16.81
C THR A 1012 42.27 -19.45 -15.66
N ALA A 1013 43.57 -19.26 -15.45
CA ALA A 1013 44.06 -18.29 -14.47
C ALA A 1013 45.42 -17.75 -14.89
N TRP A 1014 45.63 -16.44 -14.69
CA TRP A 1014 46.87 -15.75 -14.98
C TRP A 1014 47.60 -15.40 -13.69
N ILE A 1015 48.93 -15.33 -13.75
CA ILE A 1015 49.77 -14.85 -12.64
C ILE A 1015 50.48 -13.61 -13.16
N VAL A 1016 50.24 -12.48 -12.51
CA VAL A 1016 50.57 -11.15 -13.02
C VAL A 1016 51.07 -10.24 -11.91
N ALA A 1017 51.96 -9.31 -12.24
CA ALA A 1017 52.47 -8.30 -11.29
C ALA A 1017 51.56 -7.06 -11.18
N ASP A 1018 50.86 -6.70 -12.26
CA ASP A 1018 50.01 -5.51 -12.36
C ASP A 1018 48.86 -5.70 -13.36
N THR A 1019 47.97 -4.70 -13.46
CA THR A 1019 46.80 -4.70 -14.35
C THR A 1019 47.14 -4.51 -15.83
N GLU A 1020 48.31 -3.96 -16.16
CA GLU A 1020 48.79 -3.80 -17.54
C GLU A 1020 49.33 -5.13 -18.10
N GLU A 1021 50.07 -5.89 -17.29
CA GLU A 1021 50.44 -7.26 -17.61
C GLU A 1021 49.19 -8.12 -17.80
N LEU A 1022 48.18 -8.00 -16.92
CA LEU A 1022 46.92 -8.72 -17.08
C LEU A 1022 46.25 -8.40 -18.42
N ALA A 1023 46.12 -7.12 -18.79
CA ALA A 1023 45.54 -6.73 -20.06
C ALA A 1023 46.29 -7.34 -21.26
N ARG A 1024 47.64 -7.30 -21.25
CA ARG A 1024 48.47 -7.94 -22.28
C ARG A 1024 48.28 -9.46 -22.34
N ARG A 1025 48.21 -10.12 -21.18
CA ARG A 1025 48.02 -11.59 -21.08
C ARG A 1025 46.64 -12.04 -21.56
N LEU A 1026 45.61 -11.24 -21.35
CA LEU A 1026 44.25 -11.47 -21.86
C LEU A 1026 44.21 -11.32 -23.39
N GLU A 1027 44.92 -10.34 -23.95
CA GLU A 1027 45.04 -10.12 -25.39
C GLU A 1027 45.86 -11.20 -26.11
N GLU A 1028 46.89 -11.76 -25.46
CA GLU A 1028 47.71 -12.86 -25.98
C GLU A 1028 47.01 -14.23 -25.93
N ALA A 1029 46.02 -14.42 -25.04
CA ALA A 1029 45.31 -15.68 -24.86
C ALA A 1029 44.40 -16.00 -26.05
N ARG A 1030 44.54 -17.17 -26.69
CA ARG A 1030 43.76 -17.51 -27.89
C ARG A 1030 42.37 -18.08 -27.55
N PRO A 1031 41.32 -17.77 -28.34
CA PRO A 1031 40.05 -18.47 -28.23
C PRO A 1031 40.23 -19.97 -28.55
N GLY A 1032 39.85 -20.84 -27.62
CA GLY A 1032 39.84 -22.30 -27.83
C GLY A 1032 40.90 -23.10 -27.05
N ASP A 1033 41.87 -22.47 -26.39
CA ASP A 1033 42.93 -23.18 -25.65
C ASP A 1033 42.45 -23.84 -24.34
N VAL A 1034 41.20 -23.62 -23.92
CA VAL A 1034 40.64 -24.10 -22.64
C VAL A 1034 39.68 -25.27 -22.86
N ALA A 1035 40.13 -26.48 -22.49
CA ALA A 1035 39.29 -27.68 -22.47
C ALA A 1035 38.33 -27.70 -21.25
N LYS A 1036 37.22 -28.42 -21.38
CA LYS A 1036 36.31 -28.70 -20.26
C LYS A 1036 36.97 -29.64 -19.26
N VAL A 1037 37.07 -29.25 -17.99
CA VAL A 1037 37.61 -30.11 -16.92
C VAL A 1037 36.52 -30.65 -15.98
N ARG A 1038 36.83 -31.76 -15.32
CA ARG A 1038 35.94 -32.39 -14.34
C ARG A 1038 36.21 -31.80 -12.95
N LEU A 1039 35.20 -31.17 -12.37
CA LEU A 1039 35.30 -30.53 -11.06
C LEU A 1039 35.41 -31.56 -9.92
N GLN A 1040 36.41 -31.40 -9.06
CA GLN A 1040 36.73 -32.31 -7.95
C GLN A 1040 35.99 -31.93 -6.65
N ARG A 1041 34.68 -31.71 -6.76
CA ARG A 1041 33.80 -31.14 -5.70
C ARG A 1041 33.69 -31.92 -4.37
N LEU A 1042 34.41 -33.04 -4.21
CA LEU A 1042 34.44 -33.81 -2.96
C LEU A 1042 35.45 -33.24 -1.95
N THR A 1043 36.40 -32.41 -2.39
CA THR A 1043 37.44 -31.82 -1.55
C THR A 1043 37.69 -30.37 -1.96
N THR A 1044 37.44 -29.44 -1.04
CA THR A 1044 37.83 -28.03 -1.19
C THR A 1044 39.11 -27.80 -0.39
N HIS A 1045 40.17 -27.33 -1.05
CA HIS A 1045 41.47 -27.13 -0.42
C HIS A 1045 41.63 -25.68 0.09
N PRO A 1046 42.15 -25.46 1.31
CA PRO A 1046 42.57 -24.12 1.73
C PRO A 1046 43.75 -23.63 0.87
N VAL A 1047 43.83 -22.33 0.67
CA VAL A 1047 44.90 -21.68 -0.11
C VAL A 1047 45.93 -21.10 0.86
N THR A 1048 47.06 -21.79 1.03
CA THR A 1048 48.18 -21.30 1.84
C THR A 1048 49.33 -20.87 0.94
N LEU A 1049 49.67 -19.58 0.96
CA LEU A 1049 50.81 -19.03 0.21
C LEU A 1049 51.99 -18.72 1.16
N PRO A 1050 53.24 -18.90 0.71
CA PRO A 1050 54.41 -18.34 1.40
C PRO A 1050 54.31 -16.81 1.53
N PRO A 1051 54.99 -16.18 2.51
CA PRO A 1051 55.04 -14.72 2.62
C PRO A 1051 55.48 -14.05 1.32
N ALA A 1052 54.98 -12.83 1.05
CA ALA A 1052 55.23 -12.11 -0.20
C ALA A 1052 56.73 -11.88 -0.54
N ALA A 1053 57.61 -11.89 0.47
CA ALA A 1053 59.06 -11.74 0.32
C ALA A 1053 59.80 -13.06 0.05
N ASP A 1054 59.10 -14.21 0.10
CA ASP A 1054 59.68 -15.53 -0.16
C ASP A 1054 59.85 -15.76 -1.68
N PRO A 1055 61.05 -16.12 -2.19
CA PRO A 1055 61.25 -16.46 -3.60
C PRO A 1055 60.32 -17.56 -4.12
N GLY A 1056 59.84 -18.46 -3.26
CA GLY A 1056 58.88 -19.52 -3.57
C GLY A 1056 57.43 -19.06 -3.72
N HIS A 1057 57.08 -17.82 -3.36
CA HIS A 1057 55.70 -17.30 -3.44
C HIS A 1057 55.11 -17.45 -4.85
N ARG A 1058 55.89 -17.09 -5.88
CA ARG A 1058 55.44 -17.22 -7.28
C ARG A 1058 55.27 -18.69 -7.70
N ALA A 1059 56.16 -19.57 -7.27
CA ALA A 1059 56.06 -21.01 -7.57
C ALA A 1059 54.82 -21.64 -6.92
N ALA A 1060 54.44 -21.18 -5.72
CA ALA A 1060 53.19 -21.61 -5.06
C ALA A 1060 51.94 -21.12 -5.82
N LEU A 1061 51.95 -19.90 -6.38
CA LEU A 1061 50.88 -19.43 -7.27
C LEU A 1061 50.82 -20.25 -8.57
N GLU A 1062 51.98 -20.68 -9.11
CA GLU A 1062 52.06 -21.51 -10.31
C GLU A 1062 51.50 -22.93 -10.07
N ASP A 1063 51.79 -23.57 -8.92
CA ASP A 1063 51.15 -24.83 -8.49
C ASP A 1063 49.62 -24.67 -8.31
N LEU A 1064 49.20 -23.62 -7.61
CA LEU A 1064 47.79 -23.30 -7.38
C LEU A 1064 47.03 -23.10 -8.70
N ARG A 1065 47.60 -22.36 -9.64
CA ARG A 1065 47.06 -22.18 -10.99
C ARG A 1065 46.90 -23.53 -11.69
N ASP A 1066 47.95 -24.34 -11.71
CA ASP A 1066 47.99 -25.59 -12.48
C ASP A 1066 47.02 -26.63 -11.94
N ARG A 1067 46.84 -26.69 -10.62
CA ARG A 1067 45.83 -27.53 -9.96
C ARG A 1067 44.40 -27.01 -10.15
N TYR A 1068 44.21 -25.70 -10.04
CA TYR A 1068 42.91 -25.06 -10.31
C TYR A 1068 42.42 -25.36 -11.72
N VAL A 1069 43.25 -25.15 -12.76
CA VAL A 1069 42.87 -25.43 -14.15
C VAL A 1069 42.69 -26.92 -14.44
N GLN A 1070 43.24 -27.82 -13.62
CA GLN A 1070 42.97 -29.27 -13.68
C GLN A 1070 41.64 -29.68 -13.00
N GLY A 1071 40.92 -28.75 -12.38
CA GLY A 1071 39.59 -28.97 -11.82
C GLY A 1071 39.54 -29.19 -10.30
N GLU A 1072 40.64 -28.95 -9.56
CA GLU A 1072 40.59 -28.86 -8.10
C GLU A 1072 39.78 -27.64 -7.63
N GLU A 1073 39.16 -27.75 -6.46
CA GLU A 1073 38.35 -26.68 -5.84
C GLU A 1073 39.07 -26.08 -4.63
N PHE A 1074 38.99 -24.77 -4.47
CA PHE A 1074 39.76 -24.01 -3.47
C PHE A 1074 38.88 -23.08 -2.64
N ALA A 1075 39.18 -22.98 -1.34
CA ALA A 1075 38.55 -22.02 -0.44
C ALA A 1075 39.24 -20.66 -0.56
N TRP A 1076 39.02 -19.97 -1.68
CA TRP A 1076 39.75 -18.77 -2.09
C TRP A 1076 39.81 -17.67 -1.04
N GLN A 1077 38.80 -17.54 -0.19
CA GLN A 1077 38.76 -16.57 0.93
C GLN A 1077 39.99 -16.69 1.83
N SER A 1078 40.50 -17.91 2.07
CA SER A 1078 41.71 -18.15 2.88
C SER A 1078 43.00 -17.52 2.31
N MET A 1079 43.03 -17.21 1.01
CA MET A 1079 44.14 -16.48 0.37
C MET A 1079 44.19 -14.99 0.75
N PHE A 1080 43.13 -14.47 1.37
CA PHE A 1080 42.91 -13.04 1.66
C PHE A 1080 42.73 -12.74 3.16
N GLU A 1081 42.86 -13.73 4.05
CA GLU A 1081 42.73 -13.56 5.50
C GLU A 1081 43.87 -12.73 6.15
N ASP A 1082 44.96 -12.46 5.43
CA ASP A 1082 46.13 -11.72 5.91
C ASP A 1082 46.02 -10.19 5.73
N GLY A 1083 44.91 -9.67 5.22
CA GLY A 1083 44.72 -8.23 4.97
C GLY A 1083 43.27 -7.82 4.79
N GLN A 1084 43.06 -6.53 4.50
CA GLN A 1084 41.75 -5.99 4.12
C GLN A 1084 41.76 -5.63 2.63
N PHE A 1085 40.98 -6.39 1.85
CA PHE A 1085 40.83 -6.27 0.40
C PHE A 1085 39.41 -5.81 0.06
N GLY A 1086 39.28 -4.86 -0.86
CA GLY A 1086 38.00 -4.36 -1.35
C GLY A 1086 37.36 -5.28 -2.39
N ARG A 1087 36.11 -4.99 -2.73
CA ARG A 1087 35.43 -5.53 -3.93
C ARG A 1087 35.45 -4.49 -5.05
N LEU A 1088 35.30 -4.93 -6.30
CA LEU A 1088 35.20 -4.07 -7.48
C LEU A 1088 33.95 -4.40 -8.31
N HIS A 1089 33.37 -3.38 -8.95
CA HIS A 1089 32.31 -3.52 -9.95
C HIS A 1089 32.88 -4.04 -11.28
N LEU A 1090 33.12 -5.35 -11.33
CA LEU A 1090 33.65 -6.05 -12.50
C LEU A 1090 32.51 -6.58 -13.39
N PRO A 1091 32.76 -6.79 -14.70
CA PRO A 1091 31.80 -7.41 -15.60
C PRO A 1091 31.17 -8.70 -15.05
N GLY A 1092 29.88 -8.87 -15.36
CA GLY A 1092 29.09 -10.03 -14.96
C GLY A 1092 29.39 -11.30 -15.78
N TYR A 1093 28.51 -12.28 -15.67
CA TYR A 1093 28.59 -13.51 -16.44
C TYR A 1093 28.00 -13.31 -17.84
N ALA A 1094 28.73 -13.78 -18.86
CA ALA A 1094 28.32 -13.69 -20.26
C ALA A 1094 27.48 -14.91 -20.66
N PHE A 1095 26.19 -14.90 -20.32
CA PHE A 1095 25.21 -15.95 -20.64
C PHE A 1095 25.17 -16.34 -22.12
N GLU A 1096 24.76 -17.57 -22.42
CA GLU A 1096 24.46 -17.99 -23.80
C GLU A 1096 23.10 -17.48 -24.28
N GLN A 1097 23.08 -16.95 -25.51
CA GLN A 1097 21.91 -16.30 -26.12
C GLN A 1097 20.99 -17.29 -26.86
N ASN A 1098 20.65 -18.40 -26.20
CA ASN A 1098 19.76 -19.42 -26.75
C ASN A 1098 18.31 -18.90 -26.77
N ARG A 1099 17.65 -18.90 -27.94
CA ARG A 1099 16.31 -18.31 -28.14
C ARG A 1099 15.19 -19.30 -27.84
N PHE A 1100 14.15 -18.84 -27.14
CA PHE A 1100 13.03 -19.68 -26.71
C PHE A 1100 11.66 -19.05 -26.99
N TRP A 1101 10.82 -19.77 -27.72
CA TRP A 1101 9.42 -19.43 -27.96
C TRP A 1101 8.58 -20.71 -27.90
N PHE A 1102 7.29 -20.60 -27.55
CA PHE A 1102 6.34 -21.70 -27.70
C PHE A 1102 5.89 -21.84 -29.17
N GLU A 1103 5.30 -22.98 -29.53
CA GLU A 1103 4.80 -23.23 -30.90
C GLU A 1103 3.32 -22.80 -31.07
#